data_AF-A0A8H5QGG9-F1
#
_entry.id   AF-A0A8H5QGG9-F1
#
_cell.length_a   1.000
_cell.length_b   1.000
_cell.length_c   1.000
_cell.angle_alpha   90.00
_cell.angle_beta   90.00
_cell.angle_gamma   90.00
#
_symmetry.space_group_name_H-M   'P 1'
#
loop_
_entity.id
_entity.type
_entity.pdbx_description
1 polymer ?
#
loop_
_entity_poly.entity_id
_entity_poly.type
_entity_poly.pdbx_seq_one_letter_code
_entity_poly.pdbx_strand_id
1 'polypeptide(L)'
;MTTESEPTIQRLSAPPGNPNEPYVVPCFEGELWTIPASNSVMRMLVTGHETNKTFAVVGTGGLEDEPVPFHYHDVAHDIFLCLKGRVRVWAEDQARELGPGDFASVPPGTVHRYHMPYRYHTEVVGLIIPGDWEEYFRFISERYAGSLFPTNDRRDRAKILFPKLMAASDQFDMTIVPEKQAFEPQPWDGSENKLPGAMAKGGYFLRDGEGDRWELCGTVVRPMATLKETGDKFTVYDISSSIHFNKTSFKWAVQFKDTHHAVYALMGKWALIVGNKTSELAAGETGFVPAGCAFRLEPSAAYARAYVFANGGGYGQVLTSLGTLYDDILVPQLDQVKKWTQDIAGIQSLEKETDPSNLISTKTLNRASIRIMSPQLVIETDFSSSEELWRPSSMEATSMWRFMQNVNQKRHKAMKTYQDLYNWSVGPDSTQFWADLWDEARLIHEGTYTQVVDETERMDKIPRWFQGIKLNFAENILYSADPKDASRSITLGKEDDKIALIAAREPTVSEKTSQPIISGSIEVTWGHLRRRVALTAGALRARGCRRGDRVAAVASNSIDTLVLLLATTAIGSIFSSMSTDLGAPAILDRLGQIQPRLIFVDDIAIYNGKTMDLSQLSIQLLDGLTAQTEFEGVIIQSVSGDTSPLSQEMQAMNQRSTAKWSPFEVLRDFLSRGSNSETNSAPFERLDFCEPFLIVYSSGTTGKPKCITHSTGGVLLNAIKEGHLHQNYGPDTICLNFSSVGLKKKTLSSRIKIQVTNGVPKTSWIVYILTVVVLLHGSRIVLYDGSPLFPDCQSFIRLLERQRVTDFGTSPRWLASCQKQNVSPRAIADLSSLRTVTSTGMVLTDDQFKWFYNDAFPPHVQLCNVSVPPHVQLCNVSGGTDMAGALAMNNPLTPVFLGGFQCRPLGMAVNAYELSQGSNSEDLEAPEKRVPIVEGEPGELVVTKPFPNMPPFFWGDADGREYFRAYFNVFDSVWRHGDVIKINKATGRVFILSRSDGILNPDGIRFGPSDIYSVVESKFTSQIQDSVCVGARLSRESQSEIVILFVVTKPGHKLTHYLDAQLRKEILKAYSKRHVPGTIVEVPEIPITRNGKKAEVIVKQIVSGQTITSASGLANPESLEAFKKFAAQMTSGAQRKESKL
;
A
#
# COMPACT_ATOMS: atom_id res chain seq x y z
N MET A 1 -0.52 -31.50 -8.11
CA MET A 1 0.18 -31.61 -6.82
C MET A 1 -0.45 -30.58 -5.90
N THR A 2 -0.99 -31.07 -4.79
CA THR A 2 -1.69 -30.34 -3.75
C THR A 2 -0.81 -29.22 -3.19
N THR A 3 -1.24 -27.97 -3.37
CA THR A 3 -0.64 -26.81 -2.72
C THR A 3 -0.82 -26.96 -1.22
N GLU A 4 0.26 -27.23 -0.49
CA GLU A 4 0.25 -27.15 0.96
C GLU A 4 0.08 -25.69 1.34
N SER A 5 -1.10 -25.36 1.85
CA SER A 5 -1.36 -24.12 2.59
C SER A 5 -0.24 -23.91 3.62
N GLU A 6 0.25 -22.69 3.78
CA GLU A 6 1.02 -22.36 4.99
C GLU A 6 0.24 -22.90 6.19
N PRO A 7 0.85 -23.75 7.02
CA PRO A 7 0.09 -24.50 7.99
C PRO A 7 -0.44 -23.49 9.01
N THR A 8 -1.75 -23.31 9.11
CA THR A 8 -2.37 -22.41 10.09
C THR A 8 -2.81 -23.20 11.31
N ILE A 9 -2.83 -22.55 12.49
CA ILE A 9 -3.51 -23.13 13.65
C ILE A 9 -5.01 -23.19 13.31
N GLN A 10 -5.66 -24.36 13.51
CA GLN A 10 -7.06 -24.51 13.15
C GLN A 10 -7.95 -23.59 14.00
N ARG A 11 -8.93 -22.94 13.35
CA ARG A 11 -9.94 -22.13 14.03
C ARG A 11 -11.24 -22.94 14.09
N LEU A 12 -11.66 -23.30 15.29
CA LEU A 12 -12.75 -24.25 15.51
C LEU A 12 -13.87 -23.58 16.30
N SER A 13 -15.13 -23.88 15.95
CA SER A 13 -16.30 -23.36 16.66
C SER A 13 -16.50 -24.00 18.03
N ALA A 14 -15.79 -25.08 18.35
CA ALA A 14 -15.78 -25.73 19.66
C ALA A 14 -14.43 -26.46 19.87
N PRO A 15 -14.02 -26.75 21.12
CA PRO A 15 -12.85 -27.56 21.41
C PRO A 15 -12.91 -28.94 20.71
N PRO A 16 -11.81 -29.44 20.12
CA PRO A 16 -11.82 -30.63 19.26
C PRO A 16 -11.88 -31.97 20.02
N GLY A 17 -11.67 -31.99 21.33
CA GLY A 17 -11.55 -33.19 22.14
C GLY A 17 -10.20 -33.91 22.03
N ASN A 18 -9.17 -33.27 21.45
CA ASN A 18 -7.85 -33.89 21.18
C ASN A 18 -6.71 -33.14 21.89
N PRO A 19 -5.88 -33.82 22.69
CA PRO A 19 -4.83 -33.18 23.48
C PRO A 19 -3.57 -32.78 22.71
N ASN A 20 -3.42 -33.16 21.44
CA ASN A 20 -2.15 -33.06 20.73
C ASN A 20 -2.06 -31.92 19.70
N GLU A 21 -3.15 -31.19 19.44
CA GLU A 21 -3.18 -30.17 18.39
C GLU A 21 -3.52 -28.77 18.92
N PRO A 22 -2.76 -27.73 18.53
CA PRO A 22 -3.14 -26.37 18.84
C PRO A 22 -4.37 -25.94 18.02
N TYR A 23 -5.24 -25.15 18.64
CA TYR A 23 -6.43 -24.58 17.98
C TYR A 23 -6.76 -23.19 18.52
N VAL A 24 -7.65 -22.49 17.83
CA VAL A 24 -8.22 -21.21 18.26
C VAL A 24 -9.73 -21.29 18.26
N VAL A 25 -10.36 -20.87 19.36
CA VAL A 25 -11.81 -20.69 19.47
C VAL A 25 -12.14 -19.21 19.22
N PRO A 26 -12.88 -18.87 18.16
CA PRO A 26 -13.27 -17.49 17.88
C PRO A 26 -14.17 -16.88 18.95
N CYS A 27 -14.32 -15.56 18.90
CA CYS A 27 -15.16 -14.82 19.82
C CYS A 27 -16.63 -15.26 19.66
N PHE A 28 -17.34 -15.40 20.77
CA PHE A 28 -18.71 -15.93 20.87
C PHE A 28 -18.91 -17.41 20.47
N GLU A 29 -17.88 -18.08 19.96
CA GLU A 29 -17.88 -19.53 19.70
C GLU A 29 -17.46 -20.32 20.95
N GLY A 30 -17.37 -21.64 20.84
CA GLY A 30 -17.09 -22.56 21.93
C GLY A 30 -18.24 -23.56 22.09
N GLU A 31 -18.06 -24.53 22.97
CA GLU A 31 -19.17 -25.43 23.28
C GLU A 31 -20.18 -24.71 24.19
N LEU A 32 -21.38 -24.43 23.66
CA LEU A 32 -22.38 -23.58 24.30
C LEU A 32 -23.40 -24.39 25.12
N TRP A 33 -23.50 -24.06 26.41
CA TRP A 33 -24.43 -24.67 27.35
C TRP A 33 -25.17 -23.59 28.14
N THR A 34 -26.45 -23.79 28.42
CA THR A 34 -27.23 -22.91 29.29
C THR A 34 -27.79 -23.70 30.45
N ILE A 35 -27.64 -23.18 31.66
CA ILE A 35 -28.31 -23.74 32.83
C ILE A 35 -29.76 -23.23 32.78
N PRO A 36 -30.77 -24.11 32.81
CA PRO A 36 -32.16 -23.65 32.78
C PRO A 36 -32.46 -22.62 33.87
N ALA A 37 -33.11 -21.52 33.48
CA ALA A 37 -33.46 -20.38 34.33
C ALA A 37 -32.28 -19.56 34.90
N SER A 38 -31.04 -19.75 34.43
CA SER A 38 -29.89 -18.94 34.88
C SER A 38 -29.72 -17.61 34.11
N ASN A 39 -30.43 -17.40 32.99
CA ASN A 39 -30.19 -16.27 32.07
C ASN A 39 -28.72 -16.10 31.66
N SER A 40 -27.97 -17.21 31.63
CA SER A 40 -26.55 -17.24 31.32
C SER A 40 -26.21 -18.39 30.37
N VAL A 41 -25.11 -18.21 29.62
CA VAL A 41 -24.53 -19.21 28.74
C VAL A 41 -23.08 -19.41 29.13
N MET A 42 -22.74 -20.67 29.28
CA MET A 42 -21.39 -21.17 29.46
C MET A 42 -20.80 -21.57 28.11
N ARG A 43 -19.54 -21.23 27.92
CA ARG A 43 -18.72 -21.46 26.74
C ARG A 43 -17.52 -22.27 27.16
N MET A 44 -17.45 -23.54 26.76
CA MET A 44 -16.22 -24.31 26.93
C MET A 44 -15.21 -23.85 25.87
N LEU A 45 -14.10 -23.28 26.32
CA LEU A 45 -13.04 -22.72 25.46
C LEU A 45 -11.84 -23.68 25.37
N VAL A 46 -11.56 -24.41 26.47
CA VAL A 46 -10.62 -25.53 26.59
C VAL A 46 -11.22 -26.52 27.59
N THR A 47 -11.12 -27.82 27.34
CA THR A 47 -11.70 -28.89 28.19
C THR A 47 -10.62 -29.83 28.72
N GLY A 48 -10.98 -30.70 29.66
CA GLY A 48 -10.14 -31.78 30.16
C GLY A 48 -9.70 -32.74 29.05
N HIS A 49 -10.46 -32.87 27.97
CA HIS A 49 -10.06 -33.69 26.83
C HIS A 49 -8.79 -33.18 26.13
N GLU A 50 -8.59 -31.85 26.03
CA GLU A 50 -7.40 -31.30 25.39
C GLU A 50 -6.20 -31.17 26.33
N THR A 51 -6.45 -31.06 27.63
CA THR A 51 -5.40 -30.86 28.63
C THR A 51 -5.01 -32.13 29.36
N ASN A 52 -5.48 -33.30 28.91
CA ASN A 52 -5.32 -34.57 29.61
C ASN A 52 -5.79 -34.49 31.07
N LYS A 53 -6.97 -33.89 31.29
CA LYS A 53 -7.62 -33.69 32.58
C LYS A 53 -6.87 -32.76 33.54
N THR A 54 -5.91 -31.97 33.04
CA THR A 54 -5.13 -31.08 33.93
C THR A 54 -5.85 -29.76 34.22
N PHE A 55 -6.59 -29.19 33.27
CA PHE A 55 -7.47 -28.03 33.48
C PHE A 55 -8.54 -27.87 32.38
N ALA A 56 -9.58 -27.07 32.65
CA ALA A 56 -10.49 -26.55 31.63
C ALA A 56 -10.65 -25.03 31.75
N VAL A 57 -10.90 -24.34 30.64
CA VAL A 57 -11.17 -22.89 30.59
C VAL A 57 -12.60 -22.66 30.12
N VAL A 58 -13.39 -22.01 30.96
CA VAL A 58 -14.83 -21.83 30.74
C VAL A 58 -15.20 -20.36 30.86
N GLY A 59 -15.87 -19.83 29.85
CA GLY A 59 -16.43 -18.47 29.88
C GLY A 59 -17.93 -18.50 30.17
N THR A 60 -18.41 -17.70 31.10
CA THR A 60 -19.85 -17.55 31.41
C THR A 60 -20.29 -16.13 31.12
N GLY A 61 -21.30 -15.96 30.26
CA GLY A 61 -21.91 -14.66 29.93
C GLY A 61 -23.40 -14.67 30.23
N GLY A 62 -23.92 -13.67 30.94
CA GLY A 62 -25.32 -13.64 31.36
C GLY A 62 -25.81 -12.30 31.86
N LEU A 63 -27.08 -12.28 32.28
CA LEU A 63 -27.70 -11.18 33.02
C LEU A 63 -27.89 -11.57 34.49
N GLU A 64 -28.77 -10.84 35.18
CA GLU A 64 -29.25 -11.14 36.52
C GLU A 64 -29.69 -12.60 36.64
N ASP A 65 -29.03 -13.34 37.54
CA ASP A 65 -29.29 -14.74 37.83
C ASP A 65 -29.67 -14.96 39.29
N GLU A 66 -30.26 -16.11 39.59
CA GLU A 66 -30.37 -16.54 40.98
C GLU A 66 -29.04 -17.19 41.40
N PRO A 67 -28.54 -16.90 42.61
CA PRO A 67 -27.25 -17.39 43.04
C PRO A 67 -27.19 -18.91 43.10
N VAL A 68 -26.00 -19.47 42.86
CA VAL A 68 -25.75 -20.88 43.15
C VAL A 68 -25.73 -21.12 44.67
N PRO A 69 -26.18 -22.28 45.16
CA PRO A 69 -26.05 -22.65 46.56
C PRO A 69 -24.58 -22.56 47.01
N PHE A 70 -24.36 -22.29 48.30
CA PHE A 70 -23.02 -22.44 48.86
C PHE A 70 -22.57 -23.90 48.71
N HIS A 71 -21.33 -24.08 48.29
CA HIS A 71 -20.74 -25.40 48.10
C HIS A 71 -19.23 -25.34 48.28
N TYR A 72 -18.61 -26.51 48.36
CA TYR A 72 -17.16 -26.67 48.27
C TYR A 72 -16.82 -27.89 47.41
N HIS A 73 -15.57 -27.95 46.97
CA HIS A 73 -14.99 -29.07 46.24
C HIS A 73 -13.87 -29.69 47.09
N ASP A 74 -13.79 -31.01 47.17
CA ASP A 74 -12.71 -31.71 47.86
C ASP A 74 -11.38 -31.61 47.09
N VAL A 75 -11.45 -31.54 45.76
CA VAL A 75 -10.29 -31.59 44.86
C VAL A 75 -10.22 -30.37 43.94
N ALA A 76 -11.36 -29.87 43.47
CA ALA A 76 -11.40 -28.81 42.48
C ALA A 76 -10.97 -27.44 43.05
N HIS A 77 -10.19 -26.70 42.27
CA HIS A 77 -9.79 -25.32 42.55
C HIS A 77 -10.43 -24.43 41.49
N ASP A 78 -11.28 -23.52 41.93
CA ASP A 78 -12.01 -22.60 41.06
C ASP A 78 -11.37 -21.22 41.01
N ILE A 79 -11.38 -20.65 39.80
CA ILE A 79 -10.93 -19.29 39.54
C ILE A 79 -12.08 -18.51 38.91
N PHE A 80 -12.29 -17.28 39.36
CA PHE A 80 -13.23 -16.34 38.75
C PHE A 80 -12.51 -15.07 38.31
N LEU A 81 -12.54 -14.78 37.02
CA LEU A 81 -11.96 -13.56 36.45
C LEU A 81 -13.03 -12.79 35.70
N CYS A 82 -13.42 -11.63 36.22
CA CYS A 82 -14.48 -10.83 35.64
C CYS A 82 -13.96 -10.10 34.39
N LEU A 83 -14.61 -10.29 33.24
CA LEU A 83 -14.23 -9.69 31.96
C LEU A 83 -15.08 -8.47 31.62
N LYS A 84 -16.38 -8.51 31.96
CA LYS A 84 -17.35 -7.44 31.77
C LYS A 84 -18.40 -7.48 32.87
N GLY A 85 -19.03 -6.33 33.15
CA GLY A 85 -20.10 -6.25 34.14
C GLY A 85 -19.58 -6.42 35.56
N ARG A 86 -20.32 -7.15 36.40
CA ARG A 86 -19.98 -7.40 37.81
C ARG A 86 -20.48 -8.76 38.27
N VAL A 87 -19.66 -9.46 39.06
CA VAL A 87 -20.01 -10.72 39.71
C VAL A 87 -19.65 -10.64 41.19
N ARG A 88 -20.51 -11.13 42.07
CA ARG A 88 -20.20 -11.28 43.49
C ARG A 88 -19.67 -12.68 43.73
N VAL A 89 -18.56 -12.80 44.44
CA VAL A 89 -17.97 -14.09 44.82
C VAL A 89 -17.76 -14.10 46.33
N TRP A 90 -18.24 -15.17 46.98
CA TRP A 90 -18.01 -15.46 48.39
C TRP A 90 -17.01 -16.59 48.49
N ALA A 91 -16.04 -16.49 49.39
CA ALA A 91 -15.08 -17.52 49.72
C ALA A 91 -14.85 -17.51 51.24
N GLU A 92 -15.26 -18.59 51.91
CA GLU A 92 -15.36 -18.71 53.36
C GLU A 92 -16.12 -17.56 54.06
N ASP A 93 -15.40 -16.67 54.71
CA ASP A 93 -15.86 -15.53 55.51
C ASP A 93 -15.65 -14.19 54.77
N GLN A 94 -15.17 -14.26 53.52
CA GLN A 94 -14.93 -13.12 52.65
C GLN A 94 -15.89 -13.11 51.46
N ALA A 95 -16.21 -11.91 50.98
CA ALA A 95 -16.96 -11.70 49.76
C ALA A 95 -16.57 -10.38 49.09
N ARG A 96 -16.42 -10.41 47.77
CA ARG A 96 -16.12 -9.22 46.95
C ARG A 96 -17.06 -9.14 45.76
N GLU A 97 -17.39 -7.91 45.37
CA GLU A 97 -18.01 -7.63 44.08
C GLU A 97 -16.90 -7.32 43.08
N LEU A 98 -16.66 -8.26 42.16
CA LEU A 98 -15.60 -8.21 41.15
C LEU A 98 -16.08 -7.41 39.93
N GLY A 99 -15.35 -6.37 39.56
CA GLY A 99 -15.46 -5.66 38.28
C GLY A 99 -14.46 -6.18 37.24
N PRO A 100 -14.47 -5.62 36.02
CA PRO A 100 -13.60 -6.08 34.94
C PRO A 100 -12.11 -6.05 35.33
N GLY A 101 -11.45 -7.19 35.22
CA GLY A 101 -10.04 -7.43 35.58
C GLY A 101 -9.81 -7.91 37.01
N ASP A 102 -10.82 -7.83 37.89
CA ASP A 102 -10.75 -8.38 39.25
C ASP A 102 -10.83 -9.92 39.23
N PHE A 103 -10.15 -10.54 40.19
CA PHE A 103 -9.91 -11.97 40.24
C PHE A 103 -10.20 -12.54 41.62
N ALA A 104 -10.75 -13.75 41.65
CA ALA A 104 -10.87 -14.57 42.84
C ALA A 104 -10.30 -15.95 42.60
N SER A 105 -9.58 -16.47 43.59
CA SER A 105 -9.08 -17.85 43.62
C SER A 105 -9.67 -18.57 44.81
N VAL A 106 -10.28 -19.72 44.56
CA VAL A 106 -11.02 -20.54 45.52
C VAL A 106 -10.40 -21.94 45.55
N PRO A 107 -9.48 -22.21 46.49
CA PRO A 107 -8.85 -23.52 46.61
C PRO A 107 -9.81 -24.63 47.06
N PRO A 108 -9.37 -25.90 46.98
CA PRO A 108 -10.16 -27.02 47.45
C PRO A 108 -10.48 -26.91 48.95
N GLY A 109 -11.69 -27.30 49.32
CA GLY A 109 -12.25 -27.23 50.67
C GLY A 109 -12.83 -25.87 51.05
N THR A 110 -12.71 -24.85 50.19
CA THR A 110 -13.28 -23.52 50.45
C THR A 110 -14.77 -23.49 50.14
N VAL A 111 -15.60 -23.17 51.14
CA VAL A 111 -17.03 -22.92 50.97
C VAL A 111 -17.24 -21.61 50.23
N HIS A 112 -17.83 -21.67 49.04
CA HIS A 112 -17.95 -20.52 48.15
C HIS A 112 -19.25 -20.54 47.34
N ARG A 113 -19.50 -19.43 46.64
CA ARG A 113 -20.54 -19.28 45.61
C ARG A 113 -20.29 -18.02 44.79
N TYR A 114 -20.94 -17.91 43.65
CA TYR A 114 -21.00 -16.66 42.89
C TYR A 114 -22.45 -16.26 42.55
N HIS A 115 -22.62 -15.00 42.15
CA HIS A 115 -23.91 -14.41 41.79
C HIS A 115 -23.70 -13.24 40.83
N MET A 116 -24.54 -13.13 39.79
CA MET A 116 -24.61 -11.97 38.89
C MET A 116 -25.82 -11.12 39.31
N PRO A 117 -25.65 -10.10 40.18
CA PRO A 117 -26.78 -9.46 40.86
C PRO A 117 -27.48 -8.36 40.04
N TYR A 118 -27.09 -8.13 38.77
CA TYR A 118 -27.54 -6.98 38.00
C TYR A 118 -28.00 -7.35 36.59
N ARG A 119 -28.93 -6.56 36.04
CA ARG A 119 -29.55 -6.76 34.71
C ARG A 119 -28.69 -6.32 33.52
N TYR A 120 -27.45 -5.92 33.74
CA TYR A 120 -26.52 -5.66 32.64
C TYR A 120 -25.66 -6.89 32.36
N HIS A 121 -25.11 -6.93 31.15
CA HIS A 121 -24.29 -8.04 30.70
C HIS A 121 -23.03 -8.20 31.56
N THR A 122 -22.92 -9.35 32.22
CA THR A 122 -21.73 -9.79 32.95
C THR A 122 -21.07 -10.95 32.19
N GLU A 123 -19.75 -10.87 32.03
CA GLU A 123 -18.92 -11.96 31.48
C GLU A 123 -17.83 -12.29 32.51
N VAL A 124 -17.65 -13.58 32.79
CA VAL A 124 -16.60 -14.12 33.65
C VAL A 124 -15.89 -15.22 32.88
N VAL A 125 -14.57 -15.33 33.01
CA VAL A 125 -13.81 -16.52 32.59
C VAL A 125 -13.25 -17.20 33.82
N GLY A 126 -13.35 -18.52 33.86
CA GLY A 126 -12.83 -19.35 34.92
C GLY A 126 -11.88 -20.41 34.40
N LEU A 127 -11.02 -20.85 35.30
CA LEU A 127 -10.14 -22.00 35.14
C LEU A 127 -10.61 -23.06 36.14
N ILE A 128 -10.87 -24.26 35.65
CA ILE A 128 -11.36 -25.40 36.43
C ILE A 128 -10.23 -26.42 36.52
N ILE A 129 -9.86 -26.84 37.73
CA ILE A 129 -8.72 -27.73 37.96
C ILE A 129 -9.06 -28.77 39.02
N PRO A 130 -8.93 -30.08 38.75
CA PRO A 130 -8.50 -30.68 37.48
C PRO A 130 -9.54 -30.49 36.37
N GLY A 131 -9.12 -30.70 35.12
CA GLY A 131 -10.07 -30.84 34.00
C GLY A 131 -10.97 -32.08 34.17
N ASP A 132 -12.00 -32.18 33.34
CA ASP A 132 -13.17 -33.07 33.42
C ASP A 132 -14.27 -32.59 34.37
N TRP A 133 -13.98 -31.73 35.35
CA TRP A 133 -15.04 -31.19 36.20
C TRP A 133 -16.04 -30.35 35.39
N GLU A 134 -15.66 -29.82 34.23
CA GLU A 134 -16.60 -29.17 33.33
C GLU A 134 -17.72 -30.09 32.77
N GLU A 135 -17.58 -31.42 32.88
CA GLU A 135 -18.66 -32.38 32.59
C GLU A 135 -19.88 -32.19 33.51
N TYR A 136 -19.66 -31.71 34.73
CA TYR A 136 -20.73 -31.31 35.64
C TYR A 136 -21.67 -30.31 34.94
N PHE A 137 -21.11 -29.32 34.25
CA PHE A 137 -21.91 -28.34 33.54
C PHE A 137 -22.66 -28.94 32.37
N ARG A 138 -22.08 -29.89 31.63
CA ARG A 138 -22.80 -30.62 30.57
C ARG A 138 -23.98 -31.42 31.14
N PHE A 139 -23.81 -31.98 32.34
CA PHE A 139 -24.84 -32.76 33.03
C PHE A 139 -26.02 -31.90 33.49
N ILE A 140 -25.76 -30.76 34.13
CA ILE A 140 -26.83 -29.92 34.69
C ILE A 140 -27.48 -28.98 33.65
N SER A 141 -26.79 -28.71 32.55
CA SER A 141 -27.20 -27.74 31.53
C SER A 141 -27.96 -28.37 30.35
N GLU A 142 -28.36 -27.52 29.41
CA GLU A 142 -28.90 -27.89 28.10
C GLU A 142 -28.02 -27.26 27.01
N ARG A 143 -27.86 -27.94 25.87
CA ARG A 143 -27.14 -27.36 24.73
C ARG A 143 -27.83 -26.08 24.27
N TYR A 144 -27.04 -25.05 24.03
CA TYR A 144 -27.54 -23.74 23.64
C TYR A 144 -27.12 -23.39 22.21
N ALA A 145 -28.06 -22.94 21.39
CA ALA A 145 -27.82 -22.59 19.99
C ALA A 145 -28.15 -21.12 19.65
N GLY A 146 -28.45 -20.30 20.66
CA GLY A 146 -28.74 -18.89 20.47
C GLY A 146 -27.46 -18.06 20.28
N SER A 147 -27.59 -16.91 19.63
CA SER A 147 -26.47 -16.01 19.33
C SER A 147 -26.01 -15.16 20.52
N LEU A 148 -26.77 -15.15 21.63
CA LEU A 148 -26.51 -14.42 22.89
C LEU A 148 -27.06 -15.26 24.05
N PHE A 149 -26.79 -14.93 25.31
CA PHE A 149 -27.41 -15.63 26.45
C PHE A 149 -28.93 -15.37 26.56
N PRO A 150 -29.70 -16.30 27.17
CA PRO A 150 -31.12 -16.09 27.44
C PRO A 150 -31.32 -14.84 28.30
N THR A 151 -32.24 -13.96 27.90
CA THR A 151 -32.52 -12.71 28.63
C THR A 151 -33.77 -12.77 29.49
N ASN A 152 -34.56 -13.85 29.38
CA ASN A 152 -35.84 -13.99 30.08
C ASN A 152 -36.28 -15.47 30.19
N ASP A 153 -35.36 -16.38 30.52
CA ASP A 153 -35.72 -17.75 30.85
C ASP A 153 -36.37 -17.79 32.24
N ARG A 154 -37.69 -17.97 32.28
CA ARG A 154 -38.52 -17.96 33.49
C ARG A 154 -39.03 -19.34 33.87
N ARG A 155 -38.39 -20.41 33.37
CA ARG A 155 -38.75 -21.77 33.75
C ARG A 155 -38.57 -21.96 35.26
N ASP A 156 -39.41 -22.81 35.85
CA ASP A 156 -39.39 -23.10 37.29
C ASP A 156 -38.08 -23.84 37.66
N ARG A 157 -37.10 -23.08 38.16
CA ARG A 157 -35.77 -23.58 38.54
C ARG A 157 -35.87 -24.70 39.56
N ALA A 158 -36.85 -24.65 40.48
CA ALA A 158 -36.97 -25.65 41.51
C ALA A 158 -37.39 -27.02 40.95
N LYS A 159 -38.18 -27.04 39.87
CA LYS A 159 -38.60 -28.29 39.22
C LYS A 159 -37.57 -28.86 38.27
N ILE A 160 -36.76 -28.01 37.63
CA ILE A 160 -35.85 -28.43 36.56
C ILE A 160 -34.42 -28.61 37.07
N LEU A 161 -33.91 -27.67 37.86
CA LEU A 161 -32.51 -27.62 38.25
C LEU A 161 -32.21 -28.38 39.55
N PHE A 162 -33.06 -28.29 40.58
CA PHE A 162 -32.80 -29.00 41.85
C PHE A 162 -32.65 -30.52 41.70
N PRO A 163 -33.48 -31.25 40.91
CA PRO A 163 -33.27 -32.68 40.71
C PRO A 163 -31.92 -33.00 40.05
N LYS A 164 -31.48 -32.17 39.09
CA LYS A 164 -30.18 -32.33 38.43
C LYS A 164 -29.02 -32.01 39.39
N LEU A 165 -29.14 -30.98 40.22
CA LEU A 165 -28.12 -30.63 41.22
C LEU A 165 -27.95 -31.73 42.27
N MET A 166 -29.04 -32.34 42.74
CA MET A 166 -28.97 -33.47 43.68
C MET A 166 -28.36 -34.72 43.04
N ALA A 167 -28.74 -35.04 41.80
CA ALA A 167 -28.13 -36.16 41.08
C ALA A 167 -26.64 -35.93 40.77
N ALA A 168 -26.24 -34.66 40.57
CA ALA A 168 -24.87 -34.28 40.30
C ALA A 168 -23.99 -34.29 41.56
N SER A 169 -24.52 -33.93 42.74
CA SER A 169 -23.75 -34.00 44.00
C SER A 169 -23.33 -35.42 44.38
N ASP A 170 -24.00 -36.45 43.86
CA ASP A 170 -23.61 -37.86 44.04
C ASP A 170 -22.53 -38.33 43.04
N GLN A 171 -22.31 -37.58 41.94
CA GLN A 171 -21.48 -38.01 40.80
C GLN A 171 -20.24 -37.13 40.58
N PHE A 172 -20.29 -35.87 41.01
CA PHE A 172 -19.25 -34.87 40.78
C PHE A 172 -18.76 -34.32 42.11
N ASP A 173 -17.51 -33.84 42.12
CA ASP A 173 -16.86 -33.22 43.27
C ASP A 173 -17.55 -31.89 43.60
N MET A 174 -18.66 -31.90 44.34
CA MET A 174 -19.38 -30.71 44.81
C MET A 174 -20.29 -31.07 45.98
N THR A 175 -19.98 -30.54 47.16
CA THR A 175 -20.82 -30.70 48.36
C THR A 175 -21.54 -29.41 48.68
N ILE A 176 -22.87 -29.42 48.67
CA ILE A 176 -23.72 -28.26 48.99
C ILE A 176 -23.75 -28.04 50.51
N VAL A 177 -23.63 -26.78 50.93
CA VAL A 177 -23.65 -26.35 52.35
C VAL A 177 -24.87 -25.43 52.58
N PRO A 178 -26.07 -25.99 52.76
CA PRO A 178 -27.30 -25.21 52.83
C PRO A 178 -27.41 -24.32 54.07
N GLU A 179 -26.71 -24.65 55.15
CA GLU A 179 -26.68 -23.88 56.40
C GLU A 179 -25.87 -22.57 56.31
N LYS A 180 -24.98 -22.43 55.31
CA LYS A 180 -24.15 -21.22 55.16
C LYS A 180 -25.02 -20.06 54.65
N GLN A 181 -25.15 -19.01 55.47
CA GLN A 181 -25.87 -17.79 55.08
C GLN A 181 -24.97 -16.83 54.29
N ALA A 182 -25.55 -16.19 53.28
CA ALA A 182 -24.86 -15.13 52.55
C ALA A 182 -24.80 -13.85 53.38
N PHE A 183 -23.71 -13.11 53.23
CA PHE A 183 -23.50 -11.78 53.80
C PHE A 183 -23.16 -10.80 52.68
N GLU A 184 -23.32 -9.49 52.89
CA GLU A 184 -22.97 -8.51 51.86
C GLU A 184 -21.46 -8.49 51.59
N PRO A 185 -21.01 -8.30 50.34
CA PRO A 185 -19.60 -8.13 50.02
C PRO A 185 -18.95 -7.05 50.87
N GLN A 186 -17.84 -7.37 51.55
CA GLN A 186 -17.09 -6.39 52.30
C GLN A 186 -16.37 -5.42 51.34
N PRO A 187 -16.11 -4.16 51.76
CA PRO A 187 -15.32 -3.24 50.96
C PRO A 187 -13.89 -3.77 50.76
N TRP A 188 -13.27 -3.36 49.66
CA TRP A 188 -11.84 -3.59 49.40
C TRP A 188 -11.00 -2.85 50.45
N ASP A 189 -10.14 -3.58 51.18
CA ASP A 189 -9.36 -3.05 52.30
C ASP A 189 -7.84 -2.97 52.03
N GLY A 190 -7.41 -3.37 50.84
CA GLY A 190 -6.03 -3.31 50.38
C GLY A 190 -5.26 -4.62 50.57
N SER A 191 -5.84 -5.60 51.28
CA SER A 191 -5.30 -6.97 51.31
C SER A 191 -5.28 -7.61 49.92
N GLU A 192 -6.14 -7.14 49.01
CA GLU A 192 -6.32 -7.65 47.66
C GLU A 192 -5.38 -7.00 46.62
N ASN A 193 -4.43 -6.19 47.07
CA ASN A 193 -3.45 -5.55 46.19
C ASN A 193 -2.15 -6.35 46.06
N LYS A 194 -2.04 -7.51 46.71
CA LYS A 194 -0.86 -8.39 46.68
C LYS A 194 -1.27 -9.86 46.74
N LEU A 195 -0.44 -10.72 46.17
CA LEU A 195 -0.62 -12.17 46.30
C LEU A 195 -0.30 -12.63 47.73
N PRO A 196 -1.01 -13.65 48.25
CA PRO A 196 -0.80 -14.14 49.62
C PRO A 196 0.56 -14.84 49.82
N GLY A 197 1.27 -15.22 48.75
CA GLY A 197 2.59 -15.86 48.83
C GLY A 197 2.55 -17.34 49.21
N ALA A 198 1.36 -17.90 49.42
CA ALA A 198 1.08 -19.29 49.74
C ALA A 198 -0.40 -19.61 49.41
N MET A 199 -0.75 -20.89 49.33
CA MET A 199 -2.12 -21.34 49.09
C MET A 199 -3.03 -20.98 50.28
N ALA A 200 -3.88 -19.96 50.11
CA ALA A 200 -4.77 -19.46 51.15
C ALA A 200 -6.03 -20.34 51.28
N LYS A 201 -6.19 -21.04 52.41
CA LYS A 201 -7.30 -21.99 52.63
C LYS A 201 -8.71 -21.41 52.48
N GLY A 202 -8.88 -20.10 52.68
CA GLY A 202 -10.17 -19.40 52.51
C GLY A 202 -10.37 -18.77 51.13
N GLY A 203 -9.45 -19.02 50.20
CA GLY A 203 -9.35 -18.26 48.96
C GLY A 203 -8.74 -16.88 49.14
N TYR A 204 -8.59 -16.17 48.03
CA TYR A 204 -8.16 -14.77 48.01
C TYR A 204 -8.73 -14.05 46.81
N PHE A 205 -8.69 -12.71 46.90
CA PHE A 205 -9.12 -11.80 45.86
C PHE A 205 -7.93 -10.96 45.40
N LEU A 206 -7.90 -10.58 44.13
CA LEU A 206 -6.90 -9.69 43.57
C LEU A 206 -7.60 -8.64 42.70
N ARG A 207 -7.31 -7.37 42.98
CA ARG A 207 -7.91 -6.25 42.25
C ARG A 207 -7.24 -6.04 40.88
N ASP A 208 -7.99 -5.57 39.88
CA ASP A 208 -7.42 -5.22 38.59
C ASP A 208 -6.36 -4.12 38.74
N GLY A 209 -5.26 -4.25 38.01
CA GLY A 209 -4.20 -3.26 38.06
C GLY A 209 -3.49 -3.14 39.41
N GLU A 210 -3.62 -4.13 40.30
CA GLU A 210 -2.89 -4.21 41.58
C GLU A 210 -2.04 -5.49 41.65
N GLY A 211 -1.00 -5.49 42.48
CA GLY A 211 0.00 -6.56 42.58
C GLY A 211 1.31 -6.28 41.85
N ASP A 212 2.34 -7.03 42.22
CA ASP A 212 3.69 -6.90 41.64
C ASP A 212 3.65 -7.22 40.14
N ARG A 213 4.46 -6.49 39.35
CA ARG A 213 4.61 -6.71 37.91
C ARG A 213 6.07 -6.82 37.55
N TRP A 214 6.32 -7.53 36.46
CA TRP A 214 7.62 -7.63 35.84
C TRP A 214 7.54 -7.08 34.43
N GLU A 215 8.58 -6.39 34.01
CA GLU A 215 8.74 -5.94 32.63
C GLU A 215 9.89 -6.71 32.00
N LEU A 216 9.64 -7.18 30.77
CA LEU A 216 10.60 -7.93 29.99
C LEU A 216 10.44 -7.57 28.50
N CYS A 217 11.36 -6.75 27.98
CA CYS A 217 11.39 -6.20 26.61
C CYS A 217 10.04 -5.67 26.08
N GLY A 218 9.45 -4.76 26.83
CA GLY A 218 8.18 -4.10 26.57
C GLY A 218 6.94 -4.93 26.90
N THR A 219 7.12 -6.17 27.40
CA THR A 219 6.02 -6.99 27.89
C THR A 219 5.92 -6.88 29.40
N VAL A 220 4.81 -6.33 29.88
CA VAL A 220 4.49 -6.26 31.31
C VAL A 220 3.68 -7.48 31.69
N VAL A 221 4.11 -8.17 32.74
CA VAL A 221 3.54 -9.43 33.20
C VAL A 221 3.19 -9.31 34.68
N ARG A 222 1.93 -9.56 34.99
CA ARG A 222 1.38 -9.54 36.34
C ARG A 222 0.91 -10.95 36.72
N PRO A 223 1.52 -11.59 37.73
CA PRO A 223 1.01 -12.86 38.24
C PRO A 223 -0.32 -12.63 38.97
N MET A 224 -1.30 -13.46 38.64
CA MET A 224 -2.60 -13.50 39.32
C MET A 224 -2.73 -14.73 40.21
N ALA A 225 -2.05 -15.82 39.84
CA ALA A 225 -1.83 -17.00 40.67
C ALA A 225 -0.50 -17.65 40.28
N THR A 226 0.42 -17.85 41.21
CA THR A 226 1.65 -18.60 40.99
C THR A 226 1.56 -20.00 41.59
N LEU A 227 2.57 -20.84 41.37
CA LEU A 227 2.67 -22.16 41.99
C LEU A 227 2.59 -22.12 43.52
N LYS A 228 3.01 -21.01 44.15
CA LYS A 228 2.88 -20.84 45.60
C LYS A 228 1.43 -20.76 46.05
N GLU A 229 0.60 -20.02 45.32
CA GLU A 229 -0.82 -19.82 45.64
C GLU A 229 -1.69 -21.00 45.23
N THR A 230 -1.22 -21.84 44.30
CA THR A 230 -2.01 -22.95 43.74
C THR A 230 -1.58 -24.33 44.22
N GLY A 231 -0.58 -24.41 45.12
CA GLY A 231 -0.03 -25.68 45.59
C GLY A 231 0.63 -26.47 44.46
N ASP A 232 1.44 -25.79 43.65
CA ASP A 232 2.18 -26.32 42.50
C ASP A 232 1.31 -26.86 41.34
N LYS A 233 0.00 -26.57 41.31
CA LYS A 233 -0.92 -27.11 40.31
C LYS A 233 -0.96 -26.31 39.00
N PHE A 234 -1.03 -24.98 39.06
CA PHE A 234 -1.26 -24.14 37.89
C PHE A 234 -0.80 -22.70 38.07
N THR A 235 -0.82 -21.93 36.98
CA THR A 235 -0.57 -20.50 37.00
C THR A 235 -1.57 -19.72 36.14
N VAL A 236 -1.80 -18.47 36.55
CA VAL A 236 -2.59 -17.48 35.81
C VAL A 236 -1.81 -16.17 35.76
N TYR A 237 -1.56 -15.68 34.56
CA TYR A 237 -0.84 -14.42 34.33
C TYR A 237 -1.64 -13.49 33.44
N ASP A 238 -1.56 -12.20 33.75
CA ASP A 238 -2.03 -11.08 32.95
C ASP A 238 -0.83 -10.48 32.24
N ILE A 239 -0.79 -10.61 30.91
CA ILE A 239 0.29 -10.12 30.07
C ILE A 239 -0.20 -8.96 29.22
N SER A 240 0.60 -7.91 29.11
CA SER A 240 0.35 -6.81 28.20
C SER A 240 1.61 -6.41 27.47
N SER A 241 1.47 -6.09 26.19
CA SER A 241 2.59 -5.70 25.33
C SER A 241 2.09 -4.80 24.19
N SER A 242 3.01 -4.39 23.33
CA SER A 242 2.72 -3.54 22.17
C SER A 242 3.49 -4.05 20.97
N ILE A 243 2.87 -4.02 19.79
CA ILE A 243 3.54 -4.27 18.50
C ILE A 243 4.76 -3.36 18.32
N HIS A 244 4.78 -2.21 19.00
CA HIS A 244 5.91 -1.29 19.01
C HIS A 244 7.16 -1.89 19.63
N PHE A 245 7.00 -2.85 20.54
CA PHE A 245 8.12 -3.61 21.08
C PHE A 245 8.53 -4.77 20.19
N ASN A 246 7.87 -5.12 19.07
CA ASN A 246 8.27 -6.26 18.22
C ASN A 246 9.73 -6.23 17.72
N LYS A 247 10.39 -5.07 17.81
CA LYS A 247 11.81 -4.88 17.48
C LYS A 247 12.75 -5.07 18.67
N THR A 248 12.27 -4.87 19.89
CA THR A 248 13.01 -5.03 21.15
C THR A 248 12.58 -6.29 21.91
N SER A 249 11.41 -6.85 21.57
CA SER A 249 10.75 -7.97 22.22
C SER A 249 11.46 -9.27 21.90
N PHE A 250 11.49 -10.12 22.92
CA PHE A 250 11.95 -11.49 22.88
C PHE A 250 11.28 -12.31 21.77
N LYS A 251 12.06 -12.79 20.80
CA LYS A 251 11.59 -13.61 19.66
C LYS A 251 11.82 -15.12 19.80
N TRP A 252 12.30 -15.61 20.94
CA TRP A 252 12.51 -17.05 21.18
C TRP A 252 11.17 -17.79 21.28
N ALA A 253 11.15 -19.03 20.78
CA ALA A 253 10.06 -19.96 21.04
C ALA A 253 10.35 -20.74 22.33
N VAL A 254 9.32 -20.94 23.14
CA VAL A 254 9.34 -21.77 24.35
C VAL A 254 8.69 -23.10 24.08
N GLN A 255 9.32 -24.17 24.54
CA GLN A 255 8.71 -25.49 24.59
C GLN A 255 8.68 -25.96 26.04
N PHE A 256 7.50 -26.34 26.52
CA PHE A 256 7.32 -26.96 27.83
C PHE A 256 6.93 -28.42 27.65
N LYS A 257 7.67 -29.34 28.26
CA LYS A 257 7.47 -30.78 28.05
C LYS A 257 6.08 -31.26 28.49
N ASP A 258 5.64 -30.81 29.67
CA ASP A 258 4.46 -31.37 30.37
C ASP A 258 3.40 -30.29 30.72
N THR A 259 3.52 -29.08 30.15
CA THR A 259 2.63 -27.94 30.44
C THR A 259 1.89 -27.50 29.19
N HIS A 260 0.56 -27.59 29.23
CA HIS A 260 -0.38 -27.01 28.28
C HIS A 260 -0.64 -25.53 28.63
N HIS A 261 -1.00 -24.73 27.63
CA HIS A 261 -1.34 -23.31 27.80
C HIS A 261 -2.66 -22.98 27.12
N ALA A 262 -3.42 -22.07 27.73
CA ALA A 262 -4.53 -21.39 27.10
C ALA A 262 -4.31 -19.87 27.16
N VAL A 263 -4.54 -19.18 26.05
CA VAL A 263 -4.29 -17.75 25.89
C VAL A 263 -5.61 -17.09 25.53
N TYR A 264 -6.20 -16.35 26.46
CA TYR A 264 -7.41 -15.57 26.25
C TYR A 264 -7.03 -14.12 25.91
N ALA A 265 -7.23 -13.71 24.66
CA ALA A 265 -6.94 -12.34 24.25
C ALA A 265 -8.01 -11.39 24.81
N LEU A 266 -7.61 -10.45 25.67
CA LEU A 266 -8.52 -9.51 26.33
C LEU A 266 -8.69 -8.22 25.53
N MET A 267 -7.58 -7.66 25.04
CA MET A 267 -7.55 -6.41 24.27
C MET A 267 -6.51 -6.50 23.16
N GLY A 268 -6.77 -5.78 22.07
CA GLY A 268 -5.87 -5.77 20.91
C GLY A 268 -5.84 -7.11 20.18
N LYS A 269 -4.65 -7.47 19.71
CA LYS A 269 -4.40 -8.72 19.01
C LYS A 269 -3.04 -9.30 19.39
N TRP A 270 -2.99 -10.62 19.51
CA TRP A 270 -1.78 -11.39 19.68
C TRP A 270 -1.61 -12.35 18.51
N ALA A 271 -0.43 -12.43 17.90
CA ALA A 271 -0.08 -13.55 17.04
C ALA A 271 0.37 -14.72 17.92
N LEU A 272 -0.40 -15.81 17.91
CA LEU A 272 0.00 -17.09 18.49
C LEU A 272 0.70 -17.91 17.42
N ILE A 273 1.96 -18.24 17.67
CA ILE A 273 2.83 -18.95 16.73
C ILE A 273 3.26 -20.25 17.40
N VAL A 274 2.87 -21.40 16.84
CA VAL A 274 3.18 -22.75 17.33
C VAL A 274 3.90 -23.51 16.23
N GLY A 275 5.21 -23.76 16.40
CA GLY A 275 6.06 -24.29 15.32
C GLY A 275 6.08 -23.35 14.11
N ASN A 276 5.69 -23.85 12.94
CA ASN A 276 5.49 -23.05 11.71
C ASN A 276 4.04 -22.55 11.53
N LYS A 277 3.14 -22.85 12.47
CA LYS A 277 1.74 -22.47 12.41
C LYS A 277 1.49 -21.16 13.10
N THR A 278 0.79 -20.25 12.42
CA THR A 278 0.42 -18.94 12.98
C THR A 278 -1.08 -18.73 12.96
N SER A 279 -1.63 -18.10 14.00
CA SER A 279 -2.98 -17.55 14.01
C SER A 279 -3.03 -16.29 14.86
N GLU A 280 -3.74 -15.26 14.39
CA GLU A 280 -4.06 -14.11 15.23
C GLU A 280 -5.17 -14.47 16.24
N LEU A 281 -5.00 -14.05 17.49
CA LEU A 281 -6.00 -14.03 18.55
C LEU A 281 -6.47 -12.59 18.73
N ALA A 282 -7.72 -12.30 18.38
CA ALA A 282 -8.36 -11.02 18.66
C ALA A 282 -9.06 -11.03 20.03
N ALA A 283 -9.45 -9.86 20.53
CA ALA A 283 -10.18 -9.74 21.79
C ALA A 283 -11.41 -10.68 21.86
N GLY A 284 -11.50 -11.48 22.91
CA GLY A 284 -12.56 -12.47 23.15
C GLY A 284 -12.31 -13.85 22.53
N GLU A 285 -11.16 -14.06 21.87
CA GLU A 285 -10.74 -15.34 21.31
C GLU A 285 -9.75 -16.07 22.25
N THR A 286 -9.79 -17.40 22.20
CA THR A 286 -8.92 -18.26 23.01
C THR A 286 -8.05 -19.12 22.11
N GLY A 287 -6.73 -19.07 22.29
CA GLY A 287 -5.79 -20.00 21.67
C GLY A 287 -5.36 -21.09 22.65
N PHE A 288 -5.33 -22.34 22.23
CA PHE A 288 -4.81 -23.47 23.01
C PHE A 288 -3.47 -23.95 22.44
N VAL A 289 -2.51 -24.23 23.32
CA VAL A 289 -1.20 -24.80 23.00
C VAL A 289 -0.98 -26.07 23.83
N PRO A 290 -0.84 -27.24 23.20
CA PRO A 290 -0.50 -28.49 23.88
C PRO A 290 0.88 -28.47 24.56
N ALA A 291 1.01 -29.24 25.63
CA ALA A 291 2.31 -29.64 26.15
C ALA A 291 3.18 -30.28 25.04
N GLY A 292 4.47 -30.02 25.08
CA GLY A 292 5.43 -30.46 24.08
C GLY A 292 5.47 -29.60 22.81
N CYS A 293 4.59 -28.62 22.63
CA CYS A 293 4.67 -27.70 21.48
C CYS A 293 5.57 -26.50 21.76
N ALA A 294 6.42 -26.16 20.79
CA ALA A 294 7.18 -24.90 20.83
C ALA A 294 6.29 -23.75 20.35
N PHE A 295 6.13 -22.71 21.16
CA PHE A 295 5.30 -21.55 20.79
C PHE A 295 5.88 -20.22 21.26
N ARG A 296 5.34 -19.13 20.71
CA ARG A 296 5.58 -17.77 21.18
C ARG A 296 4.34 -16.90 20.96
N LEU A 297 4.21 -15.86 21.78
CA LEU A 297 3.14 -14.87 21.71
C LEU A 297 3.73 -13.51 21.34
N GLU A 298 3.31 -12.96 20.21
CA GLU A 298 3.74 -11.63 19.78
C GLU A 298 2.54 -10.67 19.76
N PRO A 299 2.65 -9.44 20.27
CA PRO A 299 1.60 -8.46 20.06
C PRO A 299 1.53 -8.07 18.58
N SER A 300 0.33 -8.13 17.98
CA SER A 300 0.07 -7.63 16.61
C SER A 300 -0.80 -6.37 16.58
N ALA A 301 -0.98 -5.73 17.74
CA ALA A 301 -1.66 -4.45 17.92
C ALA A 301 -0.83 -3.46 18.75
N ALA A 302 -1.11 -2.16 18.62
CA ALA A 302 -0.45 -1.07 19.37
C ALA A 302 -0.52 -1.23 20.89
N TYR A 303 -1.54 -1.92 21.39
CA TYR A 303 -1.60 -2.45 22.75
C TYR A 303 -2.34 -3.77 22.67
N ALA A 304 -1.77 -4.80 23.27
CA ALA A 304 -2.34 -6.12 23.36
C ALA A 304 -2.29 -6.57 24.82
N ARG A 305 -3.39 -7.09 25.36
CA ARG A 305 -3.48 -7.65 26.71
C ARG A 305 -4.13 -9.02 26.64
N ALA A 306 -3.62 -10.01 27.34
CA ALA A 306 -4.14 -11.37 27.36
C ALA A 306 -3.97 -12.00 28.74
N TYR A 307 -4.86 -12.94 29.07
CA TYR A 307 -4.67 -13.85 30.19
C TYR A 307 -4.07 -15.16 29.68
N VAL A 308 -3.04 -15.64 30.36
CA VAL A 308 -2.35 -16.90 30.06
C VAL A 308 -2.56 -17.86 31.22
N PHE A 309 -3.19 -18.98 30.94
CA PHE A 309 -3.43 -20.09 31.87
C PHE A 309 -2.49 -21.25 31.53
N ALA A 310 -1.96 -21.94 32.53
CA ALA A 310 -1.12 -23.11 32.33
C ALA A 310 -1.19 -24.11 33.50
N ASN A 311 -1.08 -25.42 33.22
CA ASN A 311 -0.87 -26.43 34.27
C ASN A 311 0.62 -26.47 34.66
N GLY A 312 0.93 -26.07 35.89
CA GLY A 312 2.27 -25.74 36.32
C GLY A 312 2.71 -24.32 35.94
N GLY A 313 4.03 -24.12 35.84
CA GLY A 313 4.67 -22.80 35.78
C GLY A 313 4.42 -21.96 34.53
N GLY A 314 4.47 -22.60 33.36
CA GLY A 314 4.07 -22.01 32.09
C GLY A 314 4.83 -20.74 31.64
N TYR A 315 4.27 -20.07 30.62
CA TYR A 315 4.92 -18.95 29.92
C TYR A 315 5.15 -17.74 30.82
N GLY A 316 4.15 -17.37 31.64
CA GLY A 316 4.25 -16.20 32.52
C GLY A 316 5.31 -16.34 33.62
N GLN A 317 5.59 -17.57 34.10
CA GLN A 317 6.68 -17.79 35.06
C GLN A 317 8.05 -17.54 34.44
N VAL A 318 8.23 -17.87 33.14
CA VAL A 318 9.49 -17.58 32.46
C VAL A 318 9.67 -16.08 32.31
N LEU A 319 8.62 -15.35 31.91
CA LEU A 319 8.68 -13.90 31.78
C LEU A 319 8.98 -13.20 33.11
N THR A 320 8.39 -13.66 34.23
CA THR A 320 8.68 -13.08 35.55
C THR A 320 10.03 -13.47 36.12
N SER A 321 10.56 -14.65 35.75
CA SER A 321 11.90 -15.10 36.18
C SER A 321 13.03 -14.35 35.46
N LEU A 322 12.78 -13.90 34.22
CA LEU A 322 13.75 -13.17 33.41
C LEU A 322 13.55 -11.65 33.47
N GLY A 323 12.33 -11.19 33.78
CA GLY A 323 11.98 -9.78 33.85
C GLY A 323 12.45 -9.09 35.12
N THR A 324 12.31 -7.77 35.14
CA THR A 324 12.62 -6.93 36.30
C THR A 324 11.36 -6.32 36.88
N LEU A 325 11.35 -6.07 38.19
CA LEU A 325 10.20 -5.46 38.86
C LEU A 325 9.84 -4.12 38.20
N TYR A 326 8.54 -3.92 37.99
CA TYR A 326 8.00 -2.81 37.23
C TYR A 326 6.82 -2.16 37.95
N ASP A 327 6.92 -0.86 38.18
CA ASP A 327 6.00 -0.13 39.06
C ASP A 327 4.78 0.47 38.35
N ASP A 328 4.79 0.56 37.01
CA ASP A 328 3.66 1.11 36.24
C ASP A 328 2.62 0.02 35.92
N ILE A 329 1.41 0.43 35.57
CA ILE A 329 0.29 -0.45 35.16
C ILE A 329 0.29 -0.64 33.64
N LEU A 330 0.74 0.38 32.89
CA LEU A 330 0.78 0.35 31.44
C LEU A 330 2.12 -0.21 30.94
N VAL A 331 2.13 -0.70 29.69
CA VAL A 331 3.39 -1.08 29.04
C VAL A 331 4.34 0.13 28.94
N PRO A 332 5.67 -0.06 29.10
CA PRO A 332 6.62 1.05 29.15
C PRO A 332 6.62 1.88 27.87
N GLN A 333 6.95 3.17 27.94
CA GLN A 333 7.10 3.96 26.71
C GLN A 333 8.35 3.50 25.92
N LEU A 334 8.32 3.64 24.59
CA LEU A 334 9.41 3.17 23.71
C LEU A 334 10.80 3.71 24.06
N ASP A 335 10.88 4.91 24.63
CA ASP A 335 12.09 5.57 25.13
C ASP A 335 12.54 5.04 26.50
N GLN A 336 11.62 4.59 27.35
CA GLN A 336 11.93 3.92 28.63
C GLN A 336 12.59 2.55 28.40
N VAL A 337 12.21 1.84 27.33
CA VAL A 337 12.81 0.55 26.93
C VAL A 337 14.23 0.72 26.37
N LYS A 338 14.57 1.88 25.75
CA LYS A 338 15.90 2.14 25.17
C LYS A 338 17.04 2.19 26.20
N LYS A 339 16.76 2.43 27.49
CA LYS A 339 17.77 2.38 28.55
C LYS A 339 18.31 0.95 28.79
N TRP A 340 17.52 -0.07 28.47
CA TRP A 340 17.86 -1.48 28.72
C TRP A 340 18.65 -2.13 27.58
N THR A 341 18.65 -1.51 26.38
CA THR A 341 19.48 -1.92 25.23
C THR A 341 20.99 -1.90 25.54
N GLN A 342 21.42 -1.25 26.63
CA GLN A 342 22.81 -1.21 27.09
C GLN A 342 23.20 -2.42 27.97
N ASP A 343 22.25 -3.06 28.65
CA ASP A 343 22.45 -4.30 29.42
C ASP A 343 22.29 -5.57 28.59
N ILE A 344 22.02 -5.41 27.28
CA ILE A 344 22.00 -6.50 26.31
C ILE A 344 23.34 -7.25 26.25
N ALA A 345 24.46 -6.67 26.72
CA ALA A 345 25.72 -7.42 26.83
C ALA A 345 25.62 -8.65 27.78
N GLY A 346 24.80 -8.57 28.84
CA GLY A 346 24.52 -9.69 29.74
C GLY A 346 23.57 -10.73 29.15
N ILE A 347 22.71 -10.33 28.21
CA ILE A 347 21.77 -11.21 27.49
C ILE A 347 22.42 -11.81 26.22
N GLN A 348 23.30 -11.08 25.55
CA GLN A 348 24.14 -11.54 24.43
C GLN A 348 25.26 -12.48 24.89
N SER A 349 25.71 -12.40 26.15
CA SER A 349 26.55 -13.46 26.73
C SER A 349 25.79 -14.78 26.92
N LEU A 350 24.46 -14.74 27.05
CA LEU A 350 23.60 -15.93 27.13
C LEU A 350 23.32 -16.56 25.74
N GLU A 351 23.53 -15.82 24.64
CA GLU A 351 23.41 -16.32 23.26
C GLU A 351 24.62 -17.17 22.80
N LYS A 352 25.75 -17.12 23.53
CA LYS A 352 26.98 -17.84 23.19
C LYS A 352 27.15 -19.18 23.92
N GLU A 353 26.32 -19.50 24.91
CA GLU A 353 26.34 -20.83 25.54
C GLU A 353 25.59 -21.84 24.68
N THR A 354 26.32 -22.82 24.16
CA THR A 354 25.82 -23.91 23.29
C THR A 354 25.04 -25.00 24.04
N ASP A 355 24.77 -24.81 25.34
CA ASP A 355 24.00 -25.73 26.18
C ASP A 355 22.80 -25.00 26.84
N PRO A 356 21.56 -25.30 26.44
CA PRO A 356 20.35 -24.70 27.00
C PRO A 356 20.16 -24.92 28.52
N SER A 357 20.93 -25.83 29.14
CA SER A 357 20.80 -26.19 30.55
C SER A 357 21.45 -25.20 31.53
N ASN A 358 22.29 -24.27 31.04
CA ASN A 358 22.96 -23.26 31.87
C ASN A 358 22.16 -21.94 32.05
N LEU A 359 21.14 -21.70 31.22
CA LEU A 359 20.32 -20.46 31.20
C LEU A 359 19.48 -20.19 32.47
N ILE A 360 19.43 -21.12 33.43
CA ILE A 360 18.59 -21.04 34.63
C ILE A 360 19.42 -21.38 35.88
N SER A 361 19.91 -20.34 36.58
CA SER A 361 20.67 -20.47 37.83
C SER A 361 19.88 -20.08 39.09
N THR A 362 18.54 -20.18 39.07
CA THR A 362 17.70 -19.99 40.26
C THR A 362 16.94 -21.27 40.57
N LYS A 363 16.93 -21.65 41.85
CA LYS A 363 16.51 -22.95 42.45
C LYS A 363 15.05 -23.40 42.20
N THR A 364 14.33 -22.86 41.23
CA THR A 364 12.86 -22.94 41.19
C THR A 364 12.28 -23.47 39.88
N LEU A 365 13.10 -23.66 38.84
CA LEU A 365 12.66 -24.21 37.55
C LEU A 365 13.38 -25.53 37.28
N ASN A 366 12.62 -26.62 37.14
CA ASN A 366 13.16 -27.96 36.91
C ASN A 366 13.87 -28.00 35.54
N ARG A 367 15.20 -28.15 35.54
CA ARG A 367 16.08 -27.98 34.36
C ARG A 367 15.78 -28.94 33.20
N ALA A 368 15.01 -30.01 33.43
CA ALA A 368 14.74 -31.06 32.43
C ALA A 368 13.52 -30.80 31.54
N SER A 369 12.74 -29.73 31.77
CA SER A 369 11.37 -29.61 31.22
C SER A 369 11.17 -28.47 30.20
N ILE A 370 12.15 -27.58 30.00
CA ILE A 370 11.99 -26.34 29.22
C ILE A 370 13.13 -26.22 28.19
N ARG A 371 12.78 -25.97 26.93
CA ARG A 371 13.75 -25.70 25.84
C ARG A 371 13.53 -24.30 25.29
N ILE A 372 14.55 -23.44 25.36
CA ILE A 372 14.58 -22.10 24.75
C ILE A 372 15.26 -22.23 23.39
N MET A 373 14.56 -21.86 22.32
CA MET A 373 15.07 -21.95 20.95
C MET A 373 15.36 -20.55 20.42
N SER A 374 16.60 -20.32 19.95
CA SER A 374 16.99 -19.05 19.35
C SER A 374 16.26 -18.82 18.01
N PRO A 375 15.86 -17.58 17.69
CA PRO A 375 15.10 -17.30 16.50
C PRO A 375 15.96 -17.41 15.24
N GLN A 376 15.76 -18.48 14.47
CA GLN A 376 15.90 -18.41 13.01
C GLN A 376 14.62 -17.79 12.43
N LEU A 377 14.49 -16.47 12.51
CA LEU A 377 13.65 -15.69 11.61
C LEU A 377 14.01 -14.20 11.69
N VAL A 378 15.09 -13.88 11.00
CA VAL A 378 15.43 -12.53 10.54
C VAL A 378 14.50 -12.21 9.37
N ILE A 379 13.63 -11.20 9.54
CA ILE A 379 13.36 -10.27 8.43
C ILE A 379 13.81 -8.89 8.92
N GLU A 380 15.13 -8.75 9.04
CA GLU A 380 15.75 -7.60 8.41
C GLU A 380 15.24 -7.61 6.95
N THR A 381 14.82 -6.48 6.38
CA THR A 381 15.14 -6.31 4.96
C THR A 381 16.64 -6.28 4.94
N ASP A 382 17.21 -7.47 4.82
CA ASP A 382 18.60 -7.63 4.56
C ASP A 382 18.79 -6.96 3.21
N PHE A 383 19.23 -5.69 3.23
CA PHE A 383 19.63 -5.01 2.00
C PHE A 383 20.83 -5.74 1.38
N SER A 384 21.40 -6.75 2.07
CA SER A 384 22.38 -7.71 1.59
C SER A 384 21.79 -9.05 1.13
N SER A 385 20.45 -9.23 1.12
CA SER A 385 19.83 -10.44 0.57
C SER A 385 20.35 -10.69 -0.83
N SER A 386 21.09 -11.78 -0.95
CA SER A 386 21.67 -12.31 -2.17
C SER A 386 20.76 -13.38 -2.79
N GLU A 387 19.49 -13.44 -2.35
CA GLU A 387 18.47 -14.32 -2.91
C GLU A 387 18.21 -13.93 -4.38
N GLU A 388 18.84 -14.68 -5.28
CA GLU A 388 18.63 -14.60 -6.72
C GLU A 388 17.28 -15.24 -7.06
N LEU A 389 16.39 -14.47 -7.65
CA LEU A 389 15.06 -14.93 -8.04
C LEU A 389 14.99 -15.35 -9.50
N TRP A 390 15.83 -14.75 -10.34
CA TRP A 390 15.85 -14.99 -11.79
C TRP A 390 17.19 -14.58 -12.40
N ARG A 391 17.59 -15.24 -13.50
CA ARG A 391 18.80 -14.91 -14.27
C ARG A 391 18.51 -15.01 -15.78
N PRO A 392 19.13 -14.15 -16.62
CA PRO A 392 19.02 -14.27 -18.07
C PRO A 392 19.57 -15.62 -18.57
N SER A 393 18.87 -16.24 -19.52
CA SER A 393 19.26 -17.52 -20.13
C SER A 393 20.37 -17.38 -21.18
N SER A 394 20.46 -16.24 -21.87
CA SER A 394 21.59 -15.85 -22.72
C SER A 394 21.74 -14.34 -22.75
N MET A 395 22.88 -13.85 -22.27
CA MET A 395 23.21 -12.42 -22.30
C MET A 395 23.57 -11.98 -23.72
N GLU A 396 24.24 -12.86 -24.47
CA GLU A 396 24.76 -12.62 -25.82
C GLU A 396 23.66 -12.39 -26.85
N ALA A 397 22.47 -12.93 -26.61
CA ALA A 397 21.29 -12.74 -27.44
C ALA A 397 20.66 -11.34 -27.31
N THR A 398 21.06 -10.53 -26.33
CA THR A 398 20.42 -9.24 -26.01
C THR A 398 21.00 -8.09 -26.85
N SER A 399 20.18 -7.11 -27.17
CA SER A 399 20.61 -5.88 -27.86
C SER A 399 21.65 -5.10 -27.04
N MET A 400 21.53 -5.06 -25.72
CA MET A 400 22.54 -4.41 -24.85
C MET A 400 23.92 -5.06 -24.95
N TRP A 401 23.98 -6.40 -25.00
CA TRP A 401 25.25 -7.10 -25.18
C TRP A 401 25.89 -6.77 -26.53
N ARG A 402 25.11 -6.82 -27.63
CA ARG A 402 25.61 -6.49 -28.97
C ARG A 402 26.11 -5.04 -29.03
N PHE A 403 25.36 -4.10 -28.44
CA PHE A 403 25.79 -2.71 -28.32
C PHE A 403 27.14 -2.59 -27.57
N MET A 404 27.29 -3.26 -26.43
CA MET A 404 28.54 -3.27 -25.66
C MET A 404 29.72 -3.82 -26.49
N GLN A 405 29.53 -4.90 -27.25
CA GLN A 405 30.57 -5.47 -28.11
C GLN A 405 30.93 -4.55 -29.28
N ASN A 406 29.93 -3.93 -29.91
CA ASN A 406 30.16 -2.95 -30.98
C ASN A 406 30.96 -1.74 -30.48
N VAL A 407 30.62 -1.24 -29.28
CA VAL A 407 31.39 -0.16 -28.64
C VAL A 407 32.81 -0.61 -28.29
N ASN A 408 32.99 -1.80 -27.72
CA ASN A 408 34.32 -2.35 -27.44
C ASN A 408 35.19 -2.37 -28.70
N GLN A 409 34.63 -2.82 -29.83
CA GLN A 409 35.32 -2.85 -31.11
C GLN A 409 35.60 -1.43 -31.65
N LYS A 410 34.59 -0.56 -31.70
CA LYS A 410 34.67 0.80 -32.27
C LYS A 410 35.57 1.74 -31.47
N ARG A 411 35.55 1.62 -30.14
CA ARG A 411 36.21 2.54 -29.20
C ARG A 411 37.46 1.93 -28.54
N HIS A 412 37.87 0.73 -28.95
CA HIS A 412 38.98 -0.03 -28.35
C HIS A 412 38.84 -0.16 -26.81
N LYS A 413 37.62 -0.42 -26.33
CA LYS A 413 37.32 -0.69 -24.91
C LYS A 413 37.28 -2.20 -24.67
N ALA A 414 37.33 -2.61 -23.40
CA ALA A 414 37.30 -4.01 -22.97
C ALA A 414 36.25 -4.26 -21.87
N MET A 415 35.06 -3.65 -22.03
CA MET A 415 33.94 -3.78 -21.09
C MET A 415 33.38 -5.21 -21.13
N LYS A 416 33.14 -5.81 -19.95
CA LYS A 416 32.65 -7.19 -19.83
C LYS A 416 31.32 -7.30 -19.10
N THR A 417 31.01 -6.32 -18.26
CA THR A 417 29.86 -6.33 -17.37
C THR A 417 28.94 -5.14 -17.62
N TYR A 418 27.68 -5.25 -17.17
CA TYR A 418 26.78 -4.10 -17.12
C TYR A 418 27.40 -2.91 -16.37
N GLN A 419 28.14 -3.18 -15.28
CA GLN A 419 28.76 -2.12 -14.49
C GLN A 419 29.86 -1.38 -15.27
N ASP A 420 30.64 -2.09 -16.09
CA ASP A 420 31.64 -1.46 -16.97
C ASP A 420 30.94 -0.53 -17.98
N LEU A 421 29.87 -1.02 -18.62
CA LEU A 421 29.09 -0.25 -19.59
C LEU A 421 28.41 0.96 -18.94
N TYR A 422 27.82 0.80 -17.76
CA TYR A 422 27.23 1.88 -16.99
C TYR A 422 28.28 2.94 -16.64
N ASN A 423 29.41 2.52 -16.05
CA ASN A 423 30.49 3.43 -15.67
C ASN A 423 31.04 4.21 -16.87
N TRP A 424 31.14 3.58 -18.04
CA TRP A 424 31.51 4.28 -19.26
C TRP A 424 30.43 5.28 -19.70
N SER A 425 29.16 4.87 -19.68
CA SER A 425 28.03 5.70 -20.11
C SER A 425 27.83 6.97 -19.28
N VAL A 426 28.28 6.99 -18.02
CA VAL A 426 28.19 8.15 -17.11
C VAL A 426 29.57 8.73 -16.75
N GLY A 427 30.65 8.12 -17.23
CA GLY A 427 32.03 8.51 -16.95
C GLY A 427 32.50 9.71 -17.77
N PRO A 428 33.79 10.04 -17.76
CA PRO A 428 34.35 11.16 -18.54
C PRO A 428 34.04 11.08 -20.04
N ASP A 429 33.86 9.86 -20.57
CA ASP A 429 33.54 9.61 -21.98
C ASP A 429 32.02 9.57 -22.27
N SER A 430 31.15 10.06 -21.37
CA SER A 430 29.68 9.93 -21.49
C SER A 430 29.11 10.50 -22.81
N THR A 431 29.75 11.52 -23.37
CA THR A 431 29.37 12.11 -24.65
C THR A 431 29.57 11.14 -25.82
N GLN A 432 30.58 10.25 -25.73
CA GLN A 432 30.78 9.18 -26.71
C GLN A 432 29.69 8.11 -26.63
N PHE A 433 29.19 7.81 -25.42
CA PHE A 433 28.05 6.91 -25.24
C PHE A 433 26.81 7.43 -25.99
N TRP A 434 26.47 8.71 -25.83
CA TRP A 434 25.34 9.30 -26.52
C TRP A 434 25.54 9.36 -28.04
N ALA A 435 26.77 9.58 -28.53
CA ALA A 435 27.10 9.47 -29.95
C ALA A 435 26.86 8.05 -30.48
N ASP A 436 27.36 7.03 -29.78
CA ASP A 436 27.23 5.63 -30.20
C ASP A 436 25.77 5.14 -30.10
N LEU A 437 25.02 5.63 -29.11
CA LEU A 437 23.58 5.36 -29.01
C LEU A 437 22.80 6.04 -30.14
N TRP A 438 23.18 7.27 -30.55
CA TRP A 438 22.57 7.95 -31.69
C TRP A 438 22.75 7.14 -32.99
N ASP A 439 23.96 6.62 -33.23
CA ASP A 439 24.25 5.75 -34.37
C ASP A 439 23.41 4.45 -34.33
N GLU A 440 23.24 3.86 -33.14
CA GLU A 440 22.40 2.66 -32.93
C GLU A 440 20.91 2.95 -33.13
N ALA A 441 20.45 4.16 -32.76
CA ALA A 441 19.04 4.55 -32.78
C ALA A 441 18.42 4.58 -34.17
N ARG A 442 19.23 4.87 -35.21
CA ARG A 442 18.81 4.91 -36.63
C ARG A 442 17.48 5.65 -36.83
N LEU A 443 17.35 6.82 -36.19
CA LEU A 443 16.17 7.66 -36.29
C LEU A 443 16.09 8.32 -37.68
N ILE A 444 14.87 8.58 -38.14
CA ILE A 444 14.62 9.44 -39.29
C ILE A 444 14.91 10.88 -38.88
N HIS A 445 15.85 11.52 -39.56
CA HIS A 445 16.27 12.88 -39.27
C HIS A 445 16.83 13.57 -40.51
N GLU A 446 16.90 14.90 -40.45
CA GLU A 446 17.65 15.72 -41.39
C GLU A 446 18.78 16.47 -40.67
N GLY A 447 19.76 16.90 -41.47
CA GLY A 447 20.94 17.62 -40.97
C GLY A 447 21.98 16.71 -40.32
N THR A 448 22.99 17.35 -39.75
CA THR A 448 24.13 16.74 -39.07
C THR A 448 24.47 17.58 -37.84
N TYR A 449 25.05 16.96 -36.81
CA TYR A 449 25.56 17.68 -35.65
C TYR A 449 27.10 17.73 -35.66
N THR A 450 27.66 18.81 -35.12
CA THR A 450 29.11 18.94 -34.86
C THR A 450 29.48 18.55 -33.42
N GLN A 451 28.53 18.64 -32.50
CA GLN A 451 28.66 18.28 -31.09
C GLN A 451 27.41 17.54 -30.61
N VAL A 452 27.60 16.53 -29.76
CA VAL A 452 26.51 15.75 -29.17
C VAL A 452 25.82 16.54 -28.06
N VAL A 453 26.59 17.22 -27.22
CA VAL A 453 26.11 18.13 -26.17
C VAL A 453 27.10 19.28 -26.04
N ASP A 454 26.60 20.47 -25.71
CA ASP A 454 27.46 21.57 -25.27
C ASP A 454 28.01 21.30 -23.86
N GLU A 455 29.24 20.79 -23.77
CA GLU A 455 29.90 20.47 -22.50
C GLU A 455 30.37 21.71 -21.72
N THR A 456 30.35 22.90 -22.35
CA THR A 456 30.72 24.17 -21.69
C THR A 456 29.56 24.75 -20.89
N GLU A 457 28.33 24.34 -21.22
CA GLU A 457 27.11 24.82 -20.59
C GLU A 457 26.78 24.02 -19.32
N ARG A 458 26.24 24.71 -18.31
CA ARG A 458 25.87 24.07 -17.04
C ARG A 458 24.56 23.30 -17.18
N MET A 459 24.37 22.28 -16.33
CA MET A 459 23.15 21.46 -16.35
C MET A 459 21.89 22.28 -16.00
N ASP A 460 22.00 23.24 -15.08
CA ASP A 460 20.91 24.15 -14.70
C ASP A 460 20.57 25.20 -15.77
N LYS A 461 21.35 25.27 -16.86
CA LYS A 461 21.08 26.03 -18.07
C LYS A 461 20.59 25.18 -19.25
N ILE A 462 20.45 23.87 -19.04
CA ILE A 462 19.89 22.92 -20.00
C ILE A 462 20.75 22.91 -21.29
N PRO A 463 21.89 22.19 -21.30
CA PRO A 463 22.79 22.19 -22.44
C PRO A 463 22.10 21.68 -23.70
N ARG A 464 22.47 22.24 -24.86
CA ARG A 464 21.88 21.84 -26.15
C ARG A 464 22.43 20.49 -26.58
N TRP A 465 21.54 19.61 -27.03
CA TRP A 465 21.88 18.29 -27.55
C TRP A 465 21.71 18.22 -29.06
N PHE A 466 22.64 17.56 -29.75
CA PHE A 466 22.64 17.27 -31.19
C PHE A 466 22.25 18.48 -32.06
N GLN A 467 22.86 19.63 -31.79
CA GLN A 467 22.55 20.88 -32.51
C GLN A 467 22.79 20.70 -34.02
N GLY A 468 21.78 21.06 -34.82
CA GLY A 468 21.78 20.88 -36.28
C GLY A 468 20.97 19.69 -36.77
N ILE A 469 20.51 18.82 -35.86
CA ILE A 469 19.58 17.73 -36.16
C ILE A 469 18.14 18.20 -36.03
N LYS A 470 17.33 17.83 -37.02
CA LYS A 470 15.87 17.97 -36.98
C LYS A 470 15.18 16.65 -37.23
N LEU A 471 14.09 16.40 -36.52
CA LEU A 471 13.34 15.16 -36.56
C LEU A 471 11.86 15.37 -36.24
N ASN A 472 11.02 14.39 -36.55
CA ASN A 472 9.60 14.40 -36.21
C ASN A 472 9.23 13.16 -35.40
N PHE A 473 8.45 13.36 -34.32
CA PHE A 473 8.01 12.26 -33.44
C PHE A 473 7.15 11.25 -34.20
N ALA A 474 6.07 11.70 -34.83
CA ALA A 474 5.14 10.83 -35.55
C ALA A 474 5.80 10.11 -36.72
N GLU A 475 6.69 10.78 -37.45
CA GLU A 475 7.45 10.18 -38.54
C GLU A 475 8.26 8.97 -38.06
N ASN A 476 9.01 9.12 -36.96
CA ASN A 476 9.81 8.05 -36.37
C ASN A 476 8.95 6.94 -35.75
N ILE A 477 7.75 7.24 -35.28
CA ILE A 477 6.81 6.20 -34.84
C ILE A 477 6.25 5.43 -36.04
N LEU A 478 5.82 6.11 -37.10
CA LEU A 478 5.08 5.54 -38.24
C LEU A 478 5.96 4.89 -39.32
N TYR A 479 7.23 5.27 -39.40
CA TYR A 479 8.18 4.85 -40.43
C TYR A 479 9.52 4.46 -39.80
N SER A 480 10.42 3.97 -40.64
CA SER A 480 11.81 3.63 -40.30
C SER A 480 12.75 4.40 -41.23
N ALA A 481 13.97 4.71 -40.79
CA ALA A 481 14.96 5.36 -41.63
C ALA A 481 15.45 4.44 -42.77
N ASP A 482 15.66 5.02 -43.95
CA ASP A 482 16.38 4.32 -45.01
C ASP A 482 17.83 4.08 -44.55
N PRO A 483 18.34 2.83 -44.55
CA PRO A 483 19.71 2.54 -44.16
C PRO A 483 20.79 3.29 -44.95
N LYS A 484 20.45 3.83 -46.12
CA LYS A 484 21.36 4.60 -46.98
C LYS A 484 21.20 6.12 -46.82
N ASP A 485 20.08 6.59 -46.30
CA ASP A 485 19.74 8.01 -46.18
C ASP A 485 18.71 8.23 -45.07
N ALA A 486 19.17 8.64 -43.88
CA ALA A 486 18.32 8.85 -42.72
C ALA A 486 17.24 9.94 -42.91
N SER A 487 17.35 10.78 -43.96
CA SER A 487 16.32 11.78 -44.29
C SER A 487 15.11 11.20 -45.01
N ARG A 488 15.19 9.93 -45.45
CA ARG A 488 14.13 9.23 -46.17
C ARG A 488 13.41 8.24 -45.27
N SER A 489 12.08 8.33 -45.26
CA SER A 489 11.20 7.44 -44.51
C SER A 489 10.82 6.23 -45.37
N ILE A 490 11.01 5.03 -44.82
CA ILE A 490 10.60 3.74 -45.41
C ILE A 490 9.73 2.95 -44.41
N THR A 491 9.18 1.82 -44.81
CA THR A 491 8.30 0.99 -43.97
C THR A 491 8.96 -0.29 -43.45
N LEU A 492 10.29 -0.38 -43.47
CA LEU A 492 11.01 -1.58 -43.01
C LEU A 492 10.66 -1.89 -41.54
N GLY A 493 10.12 -3.09 -41.27
CA GLY A 493 9.65 -3.49 -39.94
C GLY A 493 8.30 -2.91 -39.54
N LYS A 494 7.70 -2.05 -40.38
CA LYS A 494 6.41 -1.34 -40.19
C LYS A 494 5.56 -1.40 -41.46
N GLU A 495 5.60 -2.53 -42.16
CA GLU A 495 4.93 -2.75 -43.45
C GLU A 495 3.40 -2.60 -43.32
N ASP A 496 2.74 -2.17 -44.40
CA ASP A 496 1.33 -1.72 -44.39
C ASP A 496 0.33 -2.76 -43.88
N ASP A 497 0.62 -4.04 -44.09
CA ASP A 497 -0.21 -5.20 -43.75
C ASP A 497 0.02 -5.71 -42.32
N LYS A 498 1.13 -5.34 -41.67
CA LYS A 498 1.41 -5.72 -40.28
C LYS A 498 0.54 -4.96 -39.29
N ILE A 499 0.16 -5.63 -38.21
CA ILE A 499 -0.61 -5.03 -37.11
C ILE A 499 0.29 -4.09 -36.30
N ALA A 500 -0.12 -2.82 -36.22
CA ALA A 500 0.54 -1.80 -35.39
C ALA A 500 -0.03 -1.80 -33.97
N LEU A 501 -1.37 -1.84 -33.85
CA LEU A 501 -2.02 -1.86 -32.55
C LEU A 501 -3.30 -2.66 -32.52
N ILE A 502 -3.69 -3.02 -31.30
CA ILE A 502 -4.95 -3.69 -30.99
C ILE A 502 -5.63 -2.86 -29.90
N ALA A 503 -6.88 -2.46 -30.13
CA ALA A 503 -7.68 -1.77 -29.12
C ALA A 503 -8.70 -2.73 -28.52
N ALA A 504 -8.73 -2.82 -27.20
CA ALA A 504 -9.67 -3.62 -26.43
C ALA A 504 -10.35 -2.74 -25.37
N ARG A 505 -11.62 -3.00 -25.09
CA ARG A 505 -12.40 -2.27 -24.07
C ARG A 505 -13.11 -3.23 -23.14
N GLU A 506 -13.32 -2.84 -21.89
CA GLU A 506 -14.21 -3.58 -20.99
C GLU A 506 -15.66 -3.65 -21.53
N PRO A 507 -16.41 -4.74 -21.24
CA PRO A 507 -17.82 -4.82 -21.64
C PRO A 507 -18.70 -3.85 -20.83
N THR A 508 -19.82 -3.42 -21.41
CA THR A 508 -20.84 -2.64 -20.69
C THR A 508 -21.92 -3.54 -20.05
N VAL A 509 -22.57 -3.09 -18.97
CA VAL A 509 -23.67 -3.86 -18.32
C VAL A 509 -24.87 -4.12 -19.26
N SER A 510 -25.04 -3.29 -20.29
CA SER A 510 -26.07 -3.43 -21.33
C SER A 510 -25.78 -4.54 -22.35
N GLU A 511 -24.52 -4.94 -22.52
CA GLU A 511 -24.12 -6.06 -23.38
C GLU A 511 -24.37 -7.40 -22.67
N LYS A 512 -25.65 -7.77 -22.56
CA LYS A 512 -26.07 -9.07 -22.01
C LYS A 512 -25.80 -10.20 -23.02
N THR A 513 -24.57 -10.66 -23.12
CA THR A 513 -24.25 -11.99 -23.67
C THR A 513 -23.97 -12.97 -22.53
N SER A 514 -24.22 -14.25 -22.76
CA SER A 514 -24.13 -15.35 -21.76
C SER A 514 -22.72 -15.58 -21.18
N GLN A 515 -21.73 -14.83 -21.65
CA GLN A 515 -20.38 -14.66 -21.12
C GLN A 515 -19.99 -13.19 -21.37
N PRO A 516 -19.84 -12.33 -20.34
CA PRO A 516 -19.27 -11.00 -20.53
C PRO A 516 -17.77 -11.18 -20.79
N ILE A 517 -17.39 -11.27 -22.05
CA ILE A 517 -16.01 -11.30 -22.48
C ILE A 517 -15.58 -9.84 -22.73
N ILE A 518 -14.29 -9.50 -22.64
CA ILE A 518 -13.76 -8.29 -23.29
C ILE A 518 -14.08 -8.42 -24.79
N SER A 519 -15.24 -7.93 -25.21
CA SER A 519 -15.84 -8.12 -26.53
C SER A 519 -15.14 -7.23 -27.56
N GLY A 520 -14.70 -7.78 -28.69
CA GLY A 520 -14.30 -7.03 -29.88
C GLY A 520 -12.98 -6.26 -29.77
N SER A 521 -11.84 -6.94 -29.97
CA SER A 521 -10.58 -6.25 -30.21
C SER A 521 -10.53 -5.72 -31.64
N ILE A 522 -10.28 -4.43 -31.82
CA ILE A 522 -10.08 -3.82 -33.13
C ILE A 522 -8.59 -3.88 -33.46
N GLU A 523 -8.24 -4.61 -34.52
CA GLU A 523 -6.87 -4.63 -35.04
C GLU A 523 -6.68 -3.51 -36.05
N VAL A 524 -5.58 -2.77 -35.92
CA VAL A 524 -5.20 -1.69 -36.83
C VAL A 524 -3.83 -2.00 -37.41
N THR A 525 -3.78 -2.13 -38.74
CA THR A 525 -2.51 -2.26 -39.46
C THR A 525 -1.75 -0.94 -39.50
N TRP A 526 -0.43 -1.00 -39.73
CA TRP A 526 0.39 0.20 -39.93
C TRP A 526 -0.11 1.07 -41.08
N GLY A 527 -0.54 0.47 -42.20
CA GLY A 527 -1.09 1.21 -43.32
C GLY A 527 -2.40 1.92 -42.98
N HIS A 528 -3.27 1.28 -42.18
CA HIS A 528 -4.50 1.93 -41.70
C HIS A 528 -4.21 3.05 -40.69
N LEU A 529 -3.26 2.85 -39.78
CA LEU A 529 -2.82 3.87 -38.83
C LEU A 529 -2.27 5.11 -39.57
N ARG A 530 -1.37 4.92 -40.55
CA ARG A 530 -0.82 6.01 -41.38
C ARG A 530 -1.92 6.80 -42.08
N ARG A 531 -2.91 6.13 -42.68
CA ARG A 531 -4.05 6.81 -43.34
C ARG A 531 -4.89 7.63 -42.36
N ARG A 532 -5.17 7.11 -41.16
CA ARG A 532 -5.91 7.84 -40.12
C ARG A 532 -5.13 9.05 -39.61
N VAL A 533 -3.84 8.89 -39.38
CA VAL A 533 -2.95 10.00 -38.99
C VAL A 533 -2.89 11.07 -40.07
N ALA A 534 -2.69 10.69 -41.35
CA ALA A 534 -2.68 11.62 -42.47
C ALA A 534 -4.01 12.42 -42.56
N LEU A 535 -5.15 11.73 -42.50
CA LEU A 535 -6.48 12.35 -42.52
C LEU A 535 -6.66 13.35 -41.37
N THR A 536 -6.24 12.97 -40.16
CA THR A 536 -6.39 13.80 -38.96
C THR A 536 -5.44 15.00 -38.99
N ALA A 537 -4.20 14.81 -39.48
CA ALA A 537 -3.24 15.89 -39.69
C ALA A 537 -3.73 16.88 -40.76
N GLY A 538 -4.32 16.37 -41.85
CA GLY A 538 -4.98 17.19 -42.88
C GLY A 538 -6.14 18.01 -42.30
N ALA A 539 -6.96 17.42 -41.43
CA ALA A 539 -8.06 18.12 -40.76
C ALA A 539 -7.55 19.19 -39.77
N LEU A 540 -6.51 18.93 -38.99
CA LEU A 540 -5.87 19.91 -38.11
C LEU A 540 -5.32 21.10 -38.91
N ARG A 541 -4.60 20.85 -40.02
CA ARG A 541 -4.12 21.90 -40.93
C ARG A 541 -5.27 22.72 -41.52
N ALA A 542 -6.34 22.06 -41.96
CA ALA A 542 -7.53 22.73 -42.51
C ALA A 542 -8.27 23.57 -41.46
N ARG A 543 -8.23 23.15 -40.18
CA ARG A 543 -8.75 23.94 -39.05
C ARG A 543 -7.85 25.14 -38.73
N GLY A 544 -6.60 25.10 -39.18
CA GLY A 544 -5.64 26.20 -39.10
C GLY A 544 -4.49 25.95 -38.13
N CYS A 545 -4.40 24.76 -37.52
CA CYS A 545 -3.32 24.39 -36.62
C CYS A 545 -1.95 24.45 -37.32
N ARG A 546 -0.95 24.99 -36.62
CA ARG A 546 0.41 25.19 -37.09
C ARG A 546 1.42 24.65 -36.07
N ARG A 547 2.70 24.61 -36.47
CA ARG A 547 3.81 24.34 -35.56
C ARG A 547 3.73 25.22 -34.31
N GLY A 548 3.90 24.62 -33.14
CA GLY A 548 3.82 25.32 -31.83
C GLY A 548 2.40 25.53 -31.27
N ASP A 549 1.34 25.32 -32.05
CA ASP A 549 -0.03 25.32 -31.52
C ASP A 549 -0.21 24.11 -30.59
N ARG A 550 -0.96 24.28 -29.49
CA ARG A 550 -1.27 23.20 -28.56
C ARG A 550 -2.59 22.55 -28.93
N VAL A 551 -2.61 21.23 -29.04
CA VAL A 551 -3.81 20.43 -29.24
C VAL A 551 -3.97 19.50 -28.05
N ALA A 552 -5.10 19.63 -27.35
CA ALA A 552 -5.35 18.89 -26.12
C ALA A 552 -6.40 17.79 -26.30
N ALA A 553 -6.32 16.74 -25.48
CA ALA A 553 -7.30 15.67 -25.43
C ALA A 553 -7.77 15.42 -23.98
N VAL A 554 -9.07 15.26 -23.78
CA VAL A 554 -9.71 14.70 -22.57
C VAL A 554 -10.39 13.40 -22.99
N ALA A 555 -9.59 12.34 -23.10
CA ALA A 555 -9.99 11.14 -23.82
C ALA A 555 -9.45 9.87 -23.17
N SER A 556 -10.09 8.74 -23.48
CA SER A 556 -9.75 7.40 -23.03
C SER A 556 -8.55 6.83 -23.80
N ASN A 557 -8.06 5.67 -23.36
CA ASN A 557 -6.95 4.96 -23.99
C ASN A 557 -7.42 4.27 -25.29
N SER A 558 -7.58 5.06 -26.35
CA SER A 558 -8.26 4.65 -27.59
C SER A 558 -7.38 4.84 -28.84
N ILE A 559 -7.84 4.28 -29.96
CA ILE A 559 -7.18 4.48 -31.26
C ILE A 559 -7.21 5.97 -31.65
N ASP A 560 -8.33 6.66 -31.41
CA ASP A 560 -8.48 8.07 -31.77
C ASP A 560 -7.55 8.98 -30.97
N THR A 561 -7.32 8.69 -29.69
CA THR A 561 -6.33 9.42 -28.88
C THR A 561 -4.90 9.22 -29.40
N LEU A 562 -4.54 7.99 -29.81
CA LEU A 562 -3.24 7.72 -30.43
C LEU A 562 -3.09 8.43 -31.78
N VAL A 563 -4.10 8.34 -32.64
CA VAL A 563 -4.13 9.01 -33.94
C VAL A 563 -3.99 10.52 -33.77
N LEU A 564 -4.68 11.11 -32.79
CA LEU A 564 -4.60 12.54 -32.51
C LEU A 564 -3.20 12.96 -32.04
N LEU A 565 -2.56 12.20 -31.14
CA LEU A 565 -1.17 12.43 -30.74
C LEU A 565 -0.23 12.43 -31.95
N LEU A 566 -0.31 11.40 -32.79
CA LEU A 566 0.56 11.27 -33.95
C LEU A 566 0.25 12.35 -35.00
N ALA A 567 -1.02 12.70 -35.22
CA ALA A 567 -1.40 13.74 -36.17
C ALA A 567 -0.97 15.14 -35.71
N THR A 568 -1.12 15.43 -34.42
CA THR A 568 -0.67 16.69 -33.80
C THR A 568 0.83 16.86 -33.98
N THR A 569 1.58 15.82 -33.63
CA THR A 569 3.05 15.86 -33.68
C THR A 569 3.58 15.79 -35.12
N ALA A 570 2.84 15.18 -36.05
CA ALA A 570 3.19 15.17 -37.48
C ALA A 570 3.23 16.56 -38.12
N ILE A 571 2.43 17.50 -37.60
CA ILE A 571 2.35 18.89 -38.10
C ILE A 571 3.18 19.87 -37.26
N GLY A 572 3.99 19.37 -36.32
CA GLY A 572 4.83 20.19 -35.44
C GLY A 572 4.05 20.91 -34.33
N SER A 573 2.75 20.63 -34.19
CA SER A 573 1.95 21.07 -33.05
C SER A 573 2.32 20.27 -31.80
N ILE A 574 1.96 20.80 -30.65
CA ILE A 574 2.31 20.25 -29.34
C ILE A 574 1.10 19.53 -28.76
N PHE A 575 1.27 18.24 -28.47
CA PHE A 575 0.19 17.43 -27.90
C PHE A 575 0.14 17.53 -26.38
N SER A 576 -1.07 17.48 -25.82
CA SER A 576 -1.28 17.30 -24.39
C SER A 576 -2.54 16.48 -24.10
N SER A 577 -2.52 15.66 -23.06
CA SER A 577 -3.65 14.79 -22.70
C SER A 577 -4.00 14.82 -21.22
N MET A 578 -5.30 14.69 -20.95
CA MET A 578 -5.91 14.52 -19.65
C MET A 578 -6.86 13.33 -19.67
N SER A 579 -7.04 12.69 -18.52
CA SER A 579 -7.90 11.54 -18.36
C SER A 579 -9.35 11.99 -18.13
N THR A 580 -10.32 11.21 -18.59
CA THR A 580 -11.76 11.49 -18.46
C THR A 580 -12.29 11.42 -17.01
N ASP A 581 -11.45 11.01 -16.04
CA ASP A 581 -11.78 10.97 -14.61
C ASP A 581 -11.52 12.30 -13.88
N LEU A 582 -11.01 13.33 -14.57
CA LEU A 582 -10.77 14.67 -14.01
C LEU A 582 -12.00 15.58 -14.19
N GLY A 583 -12.33 16.35 -13.15
CA GLY A 583 -13.34 17.41 -13.22
C GLY A 583 -12.89 18.63 -14.04
N ALA A 584 -13.85 19.45 -14.47
CA ALA A 584 -13.60 20.63 -15.29
C ALA A 584 -12.57 21.61 -14.68
N PRO A 585 -12.60 21.95 -13.37
CA PRO A 585 -11.60 22.86 -12.78
C PRO A 585 -10.17 22.35 -12.93
N ALA A 586 -9.93 21.07 -12.64
CA ALA A 586 -8.61 20.46 -12.78
C ALA A 586 -8.09 20.49 -14.23
N ILE A 587 -8.99 20.30 -15.19
CA ILE A 587 -8.66 20.38 -16.62
C ILE A 587 -8.38 21.85 -17.02
N LEU A 588 -9.21 22.78 -16.57
CA LEU A 588 -9.05 24.22 -16.86
C LEU A 588 -7.78 24.81 -16.23
N ASP A 589 -7.35 24.36 -15.05
CA ASP A 589 -6.07 24.78 -14.45
C ASP A 589 -4.86 24.40 -15.33
N ARG A 590 -4.98 23.32 -16.10
CA ARG A 590 -3.95 22.84 -17.03
C ARG A 590 -4.06 23.55 -18.38
N LEU A 591 -5.24 23.53 -18.99
CA LEU A 591 -5.50 24.15 -20.29
C LEU A 591 -5.39 25.66 -20.26
N GLY A 592 -5.73 26.29 -19.14
CA GLY A 592 -5.55 27.72 -18.91
C GLY A 592 -4.11 28.19 -19.07
N GLN A 593 -3.14 27.34 -18.69
CA GLN A 593 -1.71 27.65 -18.78
C GLN A 593 -1.15 27.43 -20.19
N ILE A 594 -1.59 26.36 -20.86
CA ILE A 594 -1.06 25.99 -22.17
C ILE A 594 -1.81 26.62 -23.34
N GLN A 595 -3.00 27.18 -23.10
CA GLN A 595 -3.85 27.87 -24.08
C GLN A 595 -4.00 27.06 -25.37
N PRO A 596 -4.71 25.91 -25.36
CA PRO A 596 -4.84 25.06 -26.52
C PRO A 596 -5.68 25.74 -27.60
N ARG A 597 -5.35 25.45 -28.87
CA ARG A 597 -6.16 25.87 -30.01
C ARG A 597 -7.43 25.02 -30.15
N LEU A 598 -7.30 23.72 -29.90
CA LEU A 598 -8.40 22.75 -29.98
C LEU A 598 -8.33 21.79 -28.80
N ILE A 599 -9.51 21.31 -28.39
CA ILE A 599 -9.64 20.24 -27.41
C ILE A 599 -10.52 19.14 -28.00
N PHE A 600 -10.04 17.91 -27.91
CA PHE A 600 -10.81 16.72 -28.24
C PHE A 600 -11.33 16.08 -26.95
N VAL A 601 -12.62 15.80 -26.87
CA VAL A 601 -13.26 15.24 -25.68
C VAL A 601 -14.10 14.04 -26.07
N ASP A 602 -13.96 12.93 -25.35
CA ASP A 602 -14.87 11.79 -25.52
C ASP A 602 -16.31 12.19 -25.17
N ASP A 603 -17.30 11.64 -25.88
CA ASP A 603 -18.72 11.83 -25.56
C ASP A 603 -19.12 11.11 -24.26
N ILE A 604 -18.57 9.93 -24.05
CA ILE A 604 -18.78 9.10 -22.85
C ILE A 604 -17.47 8.52 -22.34
N ALA A 605 -17.41 8.22 -21.04
CA ALA A 605 -16.39 7.37 -20.45
C ALA A 605 -16.98 6.05 -19.97
N ILE A 606 -16.29 4.94 -20.24
CA ILE A 606 -16.70 3.60 -19.81
C ILE A 606 -15.69 3.08 -18.78
N TYR A 607 -16.17 2.74 -17.58
CA TYR A 607 -15.33 2.11 -16.57
C TYR A 607 -16.10 1.31 -15.50
N ASN A 608 -15.60 0.11 -15.21
CA ASN A 608 -16.19 -0.86 -14.30
C ASN A 608 -17.66 -1.16 -14.65
N GLY A 609 -17.92 -1.36 -15.94
CA GLY A 609 -19.22 -1.64 -16.54
C GLY A 609 -20.18 -0.46 -16.60
N LYS A 610 -19.73 0.75 -16.19
CA LYS A 610 -20.57 1.96 -16.16
C LYS A 610 -20.20 2.92 -17.27
N THR A 611 -21.23 3.53 -17.86
CA THR A 611 -21.09 4.64 -18.81
C THR A 611 -21.32 5.98 -18.09
N MET A 612 -20.50 6.98 -18.39
CA MET A 612 -20.57 8.34 -17.86
C MET A 612 -20.65 9.33 -19.03
N ASP A 613 -21.66 10.20 -19.04
CA ASP A 613 -21.83 11.26 -20.04
C ASP A 613 -20.88 12.44 -19.75
N LEU A 614 -20.13 12.87 -20.77
CA LEU A 614 -19.15 13.96 -20.70
C LEU A 614 -19.62 15.25 -21.41
N SER A 615 -20.89 15.32 -21.83
CA SER A 615 -21.46 16.50 -22.49
C SER A 615 -21.35 17.75 -21.61
N GLN A 616 -21.73 17.64 -20.34
CA GLN A 616 -21.65 18.76 -19.39
C GLN A 616 -20.21 19.18 -19.09
N LEU A 617 -19.27 18.24 -19.05
CA LEU A 617 -17.85 18.57 -18.93
C LEU A 617 -17.40 19.39 -20.13
N SER A 618 -17.73 18.96 -21.34
CA SER A 618 -17.37 19.65 -22.59
C SER A 618 -17.90 21.09 -22.65
N ILE A 619 -19.13 21.32 -22.17
CA ILE A 619 -19.72 22.67 -22.07
C ILE A 619 -18.92 23.54 -21.10
N GLN A 620 -18.61 23.04 -19.92
CA GLN A 620 -17.80 23.76 -18.94
C GLN A 620 -16.39 24.10 -19.43
N LEU A 621 -15.78 23.21 -20.23
CA LEU A 621 -14.47 23.46 -20.84
C LEU A 621 -14.54 24.55 -21.91
N LEU A 622 -15.58 24.55 -22.75
CA LEU A 622 -15.79 25.61 -23.73
C LEU A 622 -15.94 26.96 -23.03
N ASP A 623 -16.81 27.06 -22.02
CA ASP A 623 -17.07 28.29 -21.30
C ASP A 623 -15.79 28.82 -20.61
N GLY A 624 -15.02 27.93 -19.98
CA GLY A 624 -13.79 28.28 -19.27
C GLY A 624 -12.64 28.75 -20.16
N LEU A 625 -12.69 28.48 -21.47
CA LEU A 625 -11.60 28.78 -22.41
C LEU A 625 -12.00 29.75 -23.52
N THR A 626 -13.28 30.08 -23.69
CA THR A 626 -13.77 31.00 -24.73
C THR A 626 -13.14 32.40 -24.64
N ALA A 627 -12.67 32.83 -23.47
CA ALA A 627 -11.95 34.10 -23.32
C ALA A 627 -10.54 34.08 -23.92
N GLN A 628 -9.99 32.90 -24.26
CA GLN A 628 -8.66 32.77 -24.85
C GLN A 628 -8.73 33.03 -26.36
N THR A 629 -7.84 33.89 -26.84
CA THR A 629 -7.83 34.32 -28.25
C THR A 629 -7.48 33.22 -29.24
N GLU A 630 -6.69 32.23 -28.82
CA GLU A 630 -6.23 31.14 -29.69
C GLU A 630 -7.20 29.95 -29.74
N PHE A 631 -8.20 29.90 -28.86
CA PHE A 631 -9.09 28.74 -28.72
C PHE A 631 -10.20 28.74 -29.78
N GLU A 632 -10.30 27.67 -30.57
CA GLU A 632 -11.19 27.55 -31.73
C GLU A 632 -12.30 26.49 -31.55
N GLY A 633 -12.44 25.91 -30.36
CA GLY A 633 -13.57 25.06 -29.99
C GLY A 633 -13.22 23.63 -29.57
N VAL A 634 -14.28 22.84 -29.38
CA VAL A 634 -14.25 21.48 -28.83
C VAL A 634 -14.71 20.47 -29.87
N ILE A 635 -13.93 19.40 -30.07
CA ILE A 635 -14.23 18.29 -30.96
C ILE A 635 -14.67 17.08 -30.14
N ILE A 636 -15.87 16.55 -30.39
CA ILE A 636 -16.44 15.42 -29.65
C ILE A 636 -16.09 14.10 -30.34
N GLN A 637 -15.39 13.21 -29.64
CA GLN A 637 -15.03 11.86 -30.08
C GLN A 637 -16.11 10.86 -29.63
N SER A 638 -16.65 10.06 -30.56
CA SER A 638 -17.62 9.02 -30.20
C SER A 638 -16.91 7.75 -29.74
N VAL A 639 -17.11 7.40 -28.48
CA VAL A 639 -16.60 6.16 -27.89
C VAL A 639 -17.46 4.95 -28.30
N SER A 640 -18.76 5.16 -28.57
CA SER A 640 -19.73 4.09 -28.88
C SER A 640 -19.70 3.58 -30.32
N GLY A 641 -18.93 4.20 -31.22
CA GLY A 641 -18.82 3.81 -32.63
C GLY A 641 -20.00 4.23 -33.52
N ASP A 642 -21.17 4.45 -32.94
CA ASP A 642 -22.28 5.17 -33.58
C ASP A 642 -22.04 6.67 -33.47
N THR A 643 -22.45 7.46 -34.47
CA THR A 643 -22.35 8.92 -34.35
C THR A 643 -23.30 9.41 -33.27
N SER A 644 -22.78 9.61 -32.07
CA SER A 644 -23.52 10.28 -31.01
C SER A 644 -23.76 11.72 -31.45
N PRO A 645 -25.02 12.13 -31.66
CA PRO A 645 -25.31 13.51 -32.01
C PRO A 645 -24.90 14.41 -30.84
N LEU A 646 -24.47 15.63 -31.15
CA LEU A 646 -24.25 16.65 -30.12
C LEU A 646 -25.49 16.77 -29.23
N SER A 647 -25.29 16.99 -27.93
CA SER A 647 -26.41 17.24 -27.01
C SER A 647 -27.26 18.43 -27.47
N GLN A 648 -28.54 18.46 -27.09
CA GLN A 648 -29.45 19.57 -27.47
C GLN A 648 -28.88 20.93 -27.06
N GLU A 649 -28.23 21.01 -25.90
CA GLU A 649 -27.59 22.22 -25.39
C GLU A 649 -26.42 22.66 -26.28
N MET A 650 -25.53 21.74 -26.67
CA MET A 650 -24.43 22.02 -27.61
C MET A 650 -24.94 22.48 -28.98
N GLN A 651 -26.02 21.87 -29.50
CA GLN A 651 -26.64 22.30 -30.75
C GLN A 651 -27.20 23.72 -30.64
N ALA A 652 -27.86 24.06 -29.54
CA ALA A 652 -28.36 25.41 -29.28
C ALA A 652 -27.23 26.44 -29.10
N MET A 653 -26.08 26.05 -28.54
CA MET A 653 -24.87 26.90 -28.50
C MET A 653 -24.29 27.13 -29.89
N ASN A 654 -24.19 26.08 -30.71
CA ASN A 654 -23.73 26.20 -32.09
C ASN A 654 -24.61 27.15 -32.92
N GLN A 655 -25.94 27.05 -32.79
CA GLN A 655 -26.89 27.93 -33.50
C GLN A 655 -26.79 29.41 -33.10
N ARG A 656 -26.33 29.70 -31.87
CA ARG A 656 -26.15 31.07 -31.36
C ARG A 656 -24.77 31.64 -31.64
N SER A 657 -23.80 30.81 -32.03
CA SER A 657 -22.43 31.24 -32.28
C SER A 657 -22.31 32.01 -33.60
N THR A 658 -21.59 33.12 -33.57
CA THR A 658 -21.19 33.89 -34.76
C THR A 658 -19.70 33.70 -35.10
N ALA A 659 -19.01 32.81 -34.40
CA ALA A 659 -17.60 32.55 -34.64
C ALA A 659 -17.39 31.89 -36.02
N LYS A 660 -16.19 32.04 -36.57
CA LYS A 660 -15.79 31.40 -37.84
C LYS A 660 -16.07 29.89 -37.83
N TRP A 661 -15.90 29.26 -36.67
CA TRP A 661 -16.11 27.85 -36.47
C TRP A 661 -17.18 27.59 -35.41
N SER A 662 -17.92 26.49 -35.57
CA SER A 662 -18.84 26.01 -34.55
C SER A 662 -18.09 25.71 -33.25
N PRO A 663 -18.60 26.15 -32.07
CA PRO A 663 -17.99 25.85 -30.77
C PRO A 663 -17.85 24.35 -30.49
N PHE A 664 -18.82 23.54 -30.92
CA PHE A 664 -18.78 22.08 -30.85
C PHE A 664 -18.88 21.46 -32.24
N GLU A 665 -18.07 20.43 -32.50
CA GLU A 665 -18.10 19.66 -33.74
C GLU A 665 -17.85 18.17 -33.43
N VAL A 666 -18.55 17.25 -34.12
CA VAL A 666 -18.28 15.82 -33.96
C VAL A 666 -17.06 15.40 -34.78
N LEU A 667 -16.29 14.41 -34.30
CA LEU A 667 -15.03 13.99 -34.90
C LEU A 667 -15.16 13.65 -36.39
N ARG A 668 -16.22 12.94 -36.80
CA ARG A 668 -16.47 12.59 -38.20
C ARG A 668 -16.50 13.82 -39.12
N ASP A 669 -17.23 14.85 -38.68
CA ASP A 669 -17.43 16.06 -39.48
C ASP A 669 -16.13 16.88 -39.51
N PHE A 670 -15.41 16.94 -38.39
CA PHE A 670 -14.06 17.50 -38.34
C PHE A 670 -13.11 16.81 -39.34
N LEU A 671 -13.07 15.47 -39.33
CA LEU A 671 -12.19 14.67 -40.20
C LEU A 671 -12.53 14.79 -41.69
N SER A 672 -13.77 15.09 -42.06
CA SER A 672 -14.16 15.27 -43.47
C SER A 672 -13.37 16.37 -44.20
N ARG A 673 -12.85 17.36 -43.45
CA ARG A 673 -11.98 18.43 -44.01
C ARG A 673 -10.58 17.91 -44.37
N GLY A 674 -10.16 16.84 -43.71
CA GLY A 674 -8.89 16.18 -44.01
C GLY A 674 -8.92 15.43 -45.33
N SER A 675 -10.07 15.20 -45.97
CA SER A 675 -10.13 14.35 -47.18
C SER A 675 -9.48 14.96 -48.44
N ASN A 676 -9.02 16.22 -48.40
CA ASN A 676 -8.27 16.83 -49.50
C ASN A 676 -6.88 16.17 -49.65
N SER A 677 -6.55 15.70 -50.86
CA SER A 677 -5.29 15.00 -51.13
C SER A 677 -4.06 15.88 -50.88
N GLU A 678 -4.12 17.18 -51.17
CA GLU A 678 -2.98 18.10 -51.01
C GLU A 678 -2.58 18.30 -49.54
N THR A 679 -3.55 18.41 -48.63
CA THR A 679 -3.30 18.57 -47.19
C THR A 679 -2.90 17.26 -46.51
N ASN A 680 -3.31 16.11 -47.06
CA ASN A 680 -2.91 14.78 -46.61
C ASN A 680 -1.50 14.38 -47.04
N SER A 681 -1.02 14.90 -48.18
CA SER A 681 0.33 14.62 -48.69
C SER A 681 1.41 15.56 -48.16
N ALA A 682 1.05 16.56 -47.34
CA ALA A 682 2.02 17.52 -46.81
C ALA A 682 3.04 16.83 -45.89
N PRO A 683 4.34 17.16 -46.01
CA PRO A 683 5.42 16.49 -45.31
C PRO A 683 5.29 16.62 -43.79
N PHE A 684 5.98 15.73 -43.06
CA PHE A 684 6.14 15.84 -41.63
C PHE A 684 6.93 17.11 -41.28
N GLU A 685 6.46 17.88 -40.31
CA GLU A 685 7.16 19.07 -39.83
C GLU A 685 8.28 18.62 -38.88
N ARG A 686 9.53 18.64 -39.37
CA ARG A 686 10.70 18.25 -38.57
C ARG A 686 11.15 19.41 -37.68
N LEU A 687 11.22 19.14 -36.37
CA LEU A 687 11.56 20.08 -35.32
C LEU A 687 13.02 19.91 -34.90
N ASP A 688 13.63 20.96 -34.34
CA ASP A 688 14.99 20.84 -33.79
C ASP A 688 15.02 19.81 -32.64
N PHE A 689 16.16 19.15 -32.41
CA PHE A 689 16.28 18.06 -31.42
C PHE A 689 15.66 18.36 -30.04
N CYS A 690 15.92 19.56 -29.51
CA CYS A 690 15.45 20.02 -28.20
C CYS A 690 14.06 20.70 -28.22
N GLU A 691 13.40 20.81 -29.38
CA GLU A 691 12.14 21.53 -29.50
C GLU A 691 10.95 20.71 -28.95
N PRO A 692 10.01 21.35 -28.23
CA PRO A 692 8.91 20.65 -27.56
C PRO A 692 7.88 20.09 -28.54
N PHE A 693 7.40 18.88 -28.27
CA PHE A 693 6.28 18.24 -29.00
C PHE A 693 5.16 17.76 -28.07
N LEU A 694 5.43 17.68 -26.76
CA LEU A 694 4.56 17.10 -25.76
C LEU A 694 4.55 17.97 -24.50
N ILE A 695 3.37 18.19 -23.94
CA ILE A 695 3.19 18.77 -22.61
C ILE A 695 2.43 17.77 -21.74
N VAL A 696 3.04 17.39 -20.63
CA VAL A 696 2.44 16.55 -19.58
C VAL A 696 2.47 17.29 -18.26
N TYR A 697 1.59 16.88 -17.35
CA TYR A 697 1.39 17.61 -16.10
C TYR A 697 1.92 16.82 -14.93
N SER A 698 2.73 17.45 -14.09
CA SER A 698 2.91 17.03 -12.71
C SER A 698 2.28 18.06 -11.80
N SER A 699 1.91 17.65 -10.59
CA SER A 699 1.27 18.58 -9.66
C SER A 699 2.34 19.19 -8.76
N GLY A 700 2.26 20.50 -8.52
CA GLY A 700 3.22 21.24 -7.70
C GLY A 700 3.04 20.97 -6.21
N THR A 701 4.09 21.16 -5.41
CA THR A 701 3.99 21.18 -3.94
C THR A 701 3.33 22.47 -3.46
N THR A 702 3.52 23.55 -4.22
CA THR A 702 2.87 24.86 -4.12
C THR A 702 2.46 25.34 -5.53
N GLY A 703 1.28 25.97 -5.69
CA GLY A 703 0.84 26.58 -6.96
C GLY A 703 0.16 25.66 -7.99
N LYS A 704 -0.09 26.18 -9.20
CA LYS A 704 -0.77 25.47 -10.30
C LYS A 704 0.03 24.23 -10.76
N PRO A 705 -0.60 23.24 -11.43
CA PRO A 705 0.12 22.09 -11.98
C PRO A 705 1.26 22.53 -12.91
N LYS A 706 2.44 21.91 -12.76
CA LYS A 706 3.61 22.13 -13.61
C LYS A 706 3.33 21.57 -15.00
N CYS A 707 3.41 22.43 -16.01
CA CYS A 707 3.26 22.03 -17.41
C CYS A 707 4.63 21.63 -17.98
N ILE A 708 5.04 20.38 -17.77
CA ILE A 708 6.35 19.88 -18.17
C ILE A 708 6.37 19.68 -19.68
N THR A 709 7.29 20.34 -20.37
CA THR A 709 7.51 20.14 -21.81
C THR A 709 8.52 19.02 -22.05
N HIS A 710 8.36 18.28 -23.15
CA HIS A 710 9.35 17.29 -23.58
C HIS A 710 9.78 17.52 -25.02
N SER A 711 11.07 17.35 -25.26
CA SER A 711 11.70 17.50 -26.57
C SER A 711 11.60 16.23 -27.42
N THR A 712 11.47 16.42 -28.74
CA THR A 712 11.31 15.31 -29.69
C THR A 712 12.50 14.36 -29.68
N GLY A 713 13.71 14.91 -29.81
CA GLY A 713 14.95 14.15 -29.82
C GLY A 713 15.24 13.45 -28.51
N GLY A 714 15.04 14.14 -27.40
CA GLY A 714 15.27 13.59 -26.06
C GLY A 714 14.42 12.35 -25.80
N VAL A 715 13.11 12.42 -26.06
CA VAL A 715 12.20 11.29 -25.81
C VAL A 715 12.47 10.11 -26.74
N LEU A 716 12.71 10.34 -28.03
CA LEU A 716 12.99 9.26 -28.99
C LEU A 716 14.31 8.56 -28.67
N LEU A 717 15.37 9.31 -28.38
CA LEU A 717 16.67 8.71 -28.04
C LEU A 717 16.60 7.96 -26.70
N ASN A 718 15.85 8.47 -25.71
CA ASN A 718 15.61 7.74 -24.47
C ASN A 718 14.78 6.47 -24.68
N ALA A 719 13.81 6.48 -25.60
CA ALA A 719 13.02 5.30 -25.95
C ALA A 719 13.86 4.18 -26.60
N ILE A 720 14.92 4.52 -27.34
CA ILE A 720 15.91 3.53 -27.81
C ILE A 720 16.74 3.02 -26.63
N LYS A 721 17.27 3.92 -25.80
CA LYS A 721 18.05 3.55 -24.62
C LYS A 721 17.30 2.55 -23.73
N GLU A 722 16.09 2.89 -23.31
CA GLU A 722 15.30 2.07 -22.38
C GLU A 722 14.62 0.90 -23.10
N GLY A 723 14.04 1.13 -24.28
CA GLY A 723 13.32 0.09 -25.02
C GLY A 723 14.24 -0.94 -25.66
N HIS A 724 15.17 -0.51 -26.52
CA HIS A 724 16.04 -1.42 -27.27
C HIS A 724 17.12 -2.02 -26.38
N LEU A 725 17.82 -1.23 -25.56
CA LEU A 725 18.91 -1.78 -24.73
C LEU A 725 18.37 -2.46 -23.47
N HIS A 726 17.61 -1.77 -22.62
CA HIS A 726 17.21 -2.33 -21.32
C HIS A 726 16.08 -3.36 -21.41
N GLN A 727 15.05 -3.11 -22.23
CA GLN A 727 13.89 -4.00 -22.36
C GLN A 727 14.00 -4.98 -23.54
N ASN A 728 15.01 -4.82 -24.40
CA ASN A 728 15.22 -5.66 -25.58
C ASN A 728 14.00 -5.69 -26.51
N TYR A 729 13.33 -4.54 -26.69
CA TYR A 729 12.21 -4.39 -27.61
C TYR A 729 12.64 -4.56 -29.06
N GLY A 730 11.75 -5.14 -29.86
CA GLY A 730 11.93 -5.33 -31.29
C GLY A 730 10.61 -5.54 -32.02
N PRO A 731 10.64 -5.85 -33.33
CA PRO A 731 9.42 -6.05 -34.13
C PRO A 731 8.55 -7.22 -33.66
N ASP A 732 9.10 -8.13 -32.86
CA ASP A 732 8.41 -9.26 -32.26
C ASP A 732 7.81 -8.97 -30.88
N THR A 733 8.04 -7.77 -30.33
CA THR A 733 7.43 -7.30 -29.09
C THR A 733 5.95 -6.99 -29.29
N ILE A 734 5.14 -7.50 -28.36
CA ILE A 734 3.72 -7.22 -28.21
C ILE A 734 3.53 -6.68 -26.79
N CYS A 735 3.39 -5.37 -26.68
CA CYS A 735 3.36 -4.67 -25.39
C CYS A 735 1.92 -4.34 -24.97
N LEU A 736 1.56 -4.71 -23.74
CA LEU A 736 0.37 -4.23 -23.06
C LEU A 736 0.79 -3.58 -21.75
N ASN A 737 0.73 -2.25 -21.68
CA ASN A 737 0.95 -1.53 -20.44
C ASN A 737 -0.38 -1.11 -19.83
N PHE A 738 -0.56 -1.45 -18.57
CA PHE A 738 -1.75 -1.15 -17.81
C PHE A 738 -1.43 -0.31 -16.56
N SER A 739 -2.12 0.82 -16.42
CA SER A 739 -1.83 1.81 -15.37
C SER A 739 -3.09 2.30 -14.64
N SER A 740 -3.74 1.46 -13.81
CA SER A 740 -4.50 1.87 -12.59
C SER A 740 -5.28 0.73 -11.90
N VAL A 741 -5.29 0.62 -10.57
CA VAL A 741 -6.38 -0.07 -9.85
C VAL A 741 -6.99 0.85 -8.81
N GLY A 742 -8.31 1.03 -8.86
CA GLY A 742 -9.09 1.64 -7.79
C GLY A 742 -10.03 0.68 -7.11
N LEU A 743 -9.70 0.24 -5.89
CA LEU A 743 -10.60 -0.61 -5.13
C LEU A 743 -11.82 0.17 -4.60
N LYS A 744 -12.98 -0.50 -4.62
CA LYS A 744 -14.17 -0.14 -3.85
C LYS A 744 -13.95 -0.60 -2.40
N LYS A 745 -13.92 0.33 -1.44
CA LYS A 745 -14.42 0.02 -0.09
C LYS A 745 -15.93 0.31 -0.10
N LYS A 746 -16.76 -0.72 0.03
CA LYS A 746 -18.16 -0.56 0.42
C LYS A 746 -18.16 -0.28 1.93
N THR A 747 -18.35 0.98 2.33
CA THR A 747 -18.71 1.29 3.71
C THR A 747 -20.20 1.02 3.85
N LEU A 748 -20.57 0.04 4.67
CA LEU A 748 -21.95 -0.21 5.05
C LEU A 748 -22.36 0.86 6.08
N SER A 749 -22.80 2.02 5.61
CA SER A 749 -23.56 2.99 6.40
C SER A 749 -24.83 3.31 5.64
N SER A 750 -25.92 2.69 6.09
CA SER A 750 -27.28 2.97 5.65
C SER A 750 -27.63 4.42 5.98
N ARG A 751 -27.52 5.35 5.01
CA ARG A 751 -28.41 6.52 4.79
C ARG A 751 -27.91 7.60 3.79
N ILE A 752 -26.80 7.41 3.07
CA ILE A 752 -26.44 8.33 1.98
C ILE A 752 -26.07 7.55 0.71
N LYS A 753 -26.92 7.63 -0.33
CA LYS A 753 -26.59 7.16 -1.68
C LYS A 753 -25.77 8.24 -2.38
N ILE A 754 -24.45 8.26 -2.14
CA ILE A 754 -23.53 9.03 -3.00
C ILE A 754 -23.26 8.19 -4.23
N GLN A 755 -23.60 8.71 -5.41
CA GLN A 755 -23.27 8.11 -6.70
C GLN A 755 -21.77 8.30 -6.94
N VAL A 756 -21.02 7.19 -6.89
CA VAL A 756 -19.55 7.15 -6.97
C VAL A 756 -19.10 6.89 -8.41
N THR A 757 -18.26 7.79 -8.94
CA THR A 757 -17.50 7.65 -10.20
C THR A 757 -16.21 6.83 -9.97
N ASN A 758 -15.91 5.94 -10.92
CA ASN A 758 -14.86 4.92 -10.85
C ASN A 758 -13.67 5.36 -11.75
N GLY A 759 -12.42 4.99 -11.41
CA GLY A 759 -11.22 5.58 -12.04
C GLY A 759 -10.76 4.92 -13.34
N VAL A 760 -10.89 5.62 -14.46
CA VAL A 760 -10.56 5.22 -15.86
C VAL A 760 -9.04 5.02 -16.10
N PRO A 761 -8.58 4.18 -17.06
CA PRO A 761 -7.19 4.20 -17.52
C PRO A 761 -6.72 5.60 -17.91
N LYS A 762 -5.46 5.93 -17.58
CA LYS A 762 -5.00 7.32 -17.58
C LYS A 762 -4.13 7.65 -18.78
N THR A 763 -4.71 8.34 -19.76
CA THR A 763 -3.98 8.98 -20.87
C THR A 763 -3.17 10.19 -20.41
N SER A 764 -3.45 10.71 -19.22
CA SER A 764 -2.70 11.83 -18.61
C SER A 764 -1.38 11.42 -17.97
N TRP A 765 -1.02 10.14 -17.98
CA TRP A 765 0.20 9.64 -17.36
C TRP A 765 1.29 9.44 -18.39
N ILE A 766 2.53 9.68 -18.00
CA ILE A 766 3.67 9.49 -18.90
C ILE A 766 3.81 8.04 -19.39
N VAL A 767 3.29 7.08 -18.63
CA VAL A 767 3.22 5.65 -19.02
C VAL A 767 2.45 5.44 -20.34
N TYR A 768 1.45 6.27 -20.65
CA TYR A 768 0.76 6.24 -21.95
C TYR A 768 1.75 6.54 -23.07
N ILE A 769 2.53 7.62 -22.95
CA ILE A 769 3.56 7.98 -23.93
C ILE A 769 4.64 6.90 -24.01
N LEU A 770 5.07 6.34 -22.87
CA LEU A 770 6.02 5.23 -22.83
C LEU A 770 5.50 3.96 -23.51
N THR A 771 4.17 3.80 -23.60
CA THR A 771 3.54 2.72 -24.37
C THR A 771 3.57 3.03 -25.86
N VAL A 772 3.27 4.28 -26.24
CA VAL A 772 3.29 4.71 -27.64
C VAL A 772 4.70 4.58 -28.25
N VAL A 773 5.75 4.95 -27.52
CA VAL A 773 7.13 4.86 -28.04
C VAL A 773 7.61 3.43 -28.25
N VAL A 774 6.89 2.40 -27.77
CA VAL A 774 7.20 1.00 -28.13
C VAL A 774 7.04 0.76 -29.63
N LEU A 775 6.11 1.47 -30.29
CA LEU A 775 5.92 1.44 -31.75
C LEU A 775 7.18 1.88 -32.52
N LEU A 776 8.09 2.64 -31.90
CA LEU A 776 9.36 3.05 -32.50
C LEU A 776 10.15 1.84 -33.04
N HIS A 777 10.10 0.72 -32.31
CA HIS A 777 10.85 -0.52 -32.57
C HIS A 777 10.18 -1.45 -33.61
N GLY A 778 9.09 -1.00 -34.27
CA GLY A 778 8.28 -1.84 -35.15
C GLY A 778 7.39 -2.84 -34.41
N SER A 779 7.33 -2.72 -33.09
CA SER A 779 6.53 -3.55 -32.19
C SER A 779 5.03 -3.31 -32.34
N ARG A 780 4.23 -4.19 -31.73
CA ARG A 780 2.77 -4.07 -31.61
C ARG A 780 2.38 -3.63 -30.20
N ILE A 781 1.40 -2.72 -30.08
CA ILE A 781 0.85 -2.34 -28.76
C ILE A 781 -0.61 -2.78 -28.60
N VAL A 782 -1.00 -3.09 -27.36
CA VAL A 782 -2.39 -3.35 -26.99
C VAL A 782 -2.90 -2.19 -26.13
N LEU A 783 -3.83 -1.40 -26.67
CA LEU A 783 -4.52 -0.34 -25.95
C LEU A 783 -5.72 -0.95 -25.23
N TYR A 784 -5.73 -0.90 -23.90
CA TYR A 784 -6.85 -1.35 -23.09
C TYR A 784 -7.56 -0.18 -22.43
N ASP A 785 -8.87 -0.08 -22.69
CA ASP A 785 -9.78 0.93 -22.14
C ASP A 785 -10.76 0.25 -21.16
N GLY A 786 -10.42 0.20 -19.88
CA GLY A 786 -11.31 -0.36 -18.86
C GLY A 786 -10.66 -0.67 -17.52
N SER A 787 -11.45 -1.24 -16.62
CA SER A 787 -11.03 -1.77 -15.34
C SER A 787 -10.47 -3.18 -15.51
N PRO A 788 -9.24 -3.46 -15.04
CA PRO A 788 -8.62 -4.78 -15.14
C PRO A 788 -9.25 -5.79 -14.16
N LEU A 789 -10.22 -5.33 -13.37
CA LEU A 789 -10.99 -6.11 -12.40
C LEU A 789 -12.46 -6.27 -12.84
N PHE A 790 -12.82 -5.81 -14.05
CA PHE A 790 -14.17 -5.90 -14.57
C PHE A 790 -14.19 -6.64 -15.92
N PRO A 791 -15.13 -7.58 -16.15
CA PRO A 791 -16.13 -8.09 -15.19
C PRO A 791 -15.52 -8.86 -14.01
N ASP A 792 -14.30 -9.37 -14.19
CA ASP A 792 -13.47 -9.97 -13.17
C ASP A 792 -11.98 -9.83 -13.53
N CYS A 793 -11.09 -10.21 -12.60
CA CYS A 793 -9.64 -10.17 -12.82
C CYS A 793 -9.18 -11.19 -13.89
N GLN A 794 -9.89 -12.31 -14.06
CA GLN A 794 -9.49 -13.38 -14.97
C GLN A 794 -9.65 -12.97 -16.43
N SER A 795 -10.67 -12.18 -16.74
CA SER A 795 -10.97 -11.68 -18.07
C SER A 795 -9.83 -10.83 -18.63
N PHE A 796 -9.25 -9.96 -17.78
CA PHE A 796 -8.08 -9.17 -18.14
C PHE A 796 -6.83 -10.05 -18.32
N ILE A 797 -6.64 -11.07 -17.48
CA ILE A 797 -5.52 -12.03 -17.63
C ILE A 797 -5.64 -12.82 -18.95
N ARG A 798 -6.85 -13.27 -19.33
CA ARG A 798 -7.11 -13.95 -20.61
C ARG A 798 -6.86 -13.04 -21.83
N LEU A 799 -6.89 -11.71 -21.67
CA LEU A 799 -6.50 -10.80 -22.74
C LEU A 799 -5.00 -10.97 -23.09
N LEU A 800 -4.14 -11.23 -22.09
CA LEU A 800 -2.71 -11.45 -22.30
C LEU A 800 -2.45 -12.65 -23.21
N GLU A 801 -3.11 -13.78 -22.94
CA GLU A 801 -3.04 -15.01 -23.74
C GLU A 801 -3.57 -14.78 -25.16
N ARG A 802 -4.78 -14.22 -25.29
CA ARG A 802 -5.42 -13.99 -26.60
C ARG A 802 -4.58 -13.12 -27.52
N GLN A 803 -3.95 -12.10 -26.95
CA GLN A 803 -3.11 -11.18 -27.70
C GLN A 803 -1.65 -11.62 -27.76
N ARG A 804 -1.30 -12.78 -27.15
CA ARG A 804 0.07 -13.28 -27.05
C ARG A 804 1.05 -12.21 -26.59
N VAL A 805 0.68 -11.48 -25.54
CA VAL A 805 1.49 -10.39 -24.99
C VAL A 805 2.87 -10.94 -24.62
N THR A 806 3.93 -10.22 -25.01
CA THR A 806 5.32 -10.54 -24.65
C THR A 806 5.80 -9.68 -23.49
N ASP A 807 5.34 -8.43 -23.44
CA ASP A 807 5.81 -7.43 -22.48
C ASP A 807 4.58 -6.81 -21.80
N PHE A 808 4.36 -7.21 -20.55
CA PHE A 808 3.18 -6.78 -19.78
C PHE A 808 3.56 -5.78 -18.69
N GLY A 809 3.15 -4.53 -18.84
CA GLY A 809 3.29 -3.51 -17.79
C GLY A 809 2.09 -3.47 -16.86
N THR A 810 2.35 -3.44 -15.56
CA THR A 810 1.34 -3.36 -14.50
C THR A 810 1.85 -2.55 -13.31
N SER A 811 1.10 -2.60 -12.20
CA SER A 811 1.44 -1.93 -10.95
C SER A 811 1.50 -2.93 -9.78
N PRO A 812 2.29 -2.65 -8.72
CA PRO A 812 2.23 -3.40 -7.48
C PRO A 812 0.81 -3.49 -6.90
N ARG A 813 -0.04 -2.49 -7.18
CA ARG A 813 -1.43 -2.48 -6.73
C ARG A 813 -2.29 -3.57 -7.37
N TRP A 814 -2.13 -3.77 -8.67
CA TRP A 814 -2.83 -4.83 -9.39
C TRP A 814 -2.32 -6.21 -8.96
N LEU A 815 -1.00 -6.39 -8.84
CA LEU A 815 -0.40 -7.61 -8.30
C LEU A 815 -0.95 -7.95 -6.90
N ALA A 816 -1.00 -6.98 -6.00
CA ALA A 816 -1.61 -7.16 -4.68
C ALA A 816 -3.11 -7.50 -4.73
N SER A 817 -3.83 -6.98 -5.74
CA SER A 817 -5.25 -7.29 -5.93
C SER A 817 -5.46 -8.72 -6.38
N CYS A 818 -4.59 -9.24 -7.27
CA CYS A 818 -4.58 -10.65 -7.66
C CYS A 818 -4.26 -11.55 -6.47
N GLN A 819 -3.19 -11.25 -5.74
CA GLN A 819 -2.78 -11.99 -4.54
C GLN A 819 -3.91 -12.05 -3.49
N LYS A 820 -4.54 -10.92 -3.16
CA LYS A 820 -5.66 -10.86 -2.20
C LYS A 820 -6.90 -11.65 -2.61
N GLN A 821 -7.10 -11.83 -3.92
CA GLN A 821 -8.21 -12.61 -4.46
C GLN A 821 -7.83 -14.07 -4.72
N ASN A 822 -6.61 -14.50 -4.32
CA ASN A 822 -6.06 -15.82 -4.64
C ASN A 822 -6.10 -16.14 -6.15
N VAL A 823 -5.88 -15.10 -6.98
CA VAL A 823 -5.86 -15.19 -8.43
C VAL A 823 -4.41 -15.36 -8.88
N SER A 824 -4.09 -16.52 -9.45
CA SER A 824 -2.80 -16.84 -10.06
C SER A 824 -2.89 -16.67 -11.59
N PRO A 825 -2.24 -15.66 -12.20
CA PRO A 825 -2.29 -15.46 -13.65
C PRO A 825 -1.88 -16.68 -14.48
N ARG A 826 -0.79 -17.35 -14.10
CA ARG A 826 -0.31 -18.57 -14.77
C ARG A 826 -1.27 -19.77 -14.68
N ALA A 827 -2.19 -19.77 -13.72
CA ALA A 827 -3.23 -20.80 -13.61
C ALA A 827 -4.48 -20.49 -14.44
N ILE A 828 -4.62 -19.26 -14.94
CA ILE A 828 -5.83 -18.78 -15.64
C ILE A 828 -5.66 -18.80 -17.16
N ALA A 829 -4.46 -18.52 -17.66
CA ALA A 829 -4.21 -18.33 -19.09
C ALA A 829 -2.83 -18.87 -19.49
N ASP A 830 -2.67 -19.27 -20.75
CA ASP A 830 -1.35 -19.58 -21.32
C ASP A 830 -0.51 -18.30 -21.46
N LEU A 831 0.51 -18.20 -20.60
CA LEU A 831 1.43 -17.07 -20.54
C LEU A 831 2.79 -17.38 -21.21
N SER A 832 2.86 -18.42 -22.04
CA SER A 832 4.10 -18.85 -22.72
C SER A 832 4.69 -17.81 -23.67
N SER A 833 3.93 -16.80 -24.10
CA SER A 833 4.46 -15.69 -24.90
C SER A 833 5.18 -14.62 -24.07
N LEU A 834 4.92 -14.53 -22.76
CA LEU A 834 5.49 -13.49 -21.90
C LEU A 834 7.01 -13.67 -21.77
N ARG A 835 7.71 -12.54 -21.88
CA ARG A 835 9.15 -12.38 -21.69
C ARG A 835 9.45 -11.46 -20.52
N THR A 836 8.66 -10.39 -20.38
CA THR A 836 8.82 -9.45 -19.27
C THR A 836 7.48 -9.10 -18.63
N VAL A 837 7.51 -8.88 -17.33
CA VAL A 837 6.43 -8.20 -16.62
C VAL A 837 7.01 -6.99 -15.91
N THR A 838 6.63 -5.80 -16.36
CA THR A 838 7.08 -4.54 -15.78
C THR A 838 6.14 -4.11 -14.65
N SER A 839 6.70 -3.71 -13.52
CA SER A 839 5.98 -3.16 -12.38
C SER A 839 6.48 -1.75 -12.08
N THR A 840 5.58 -0.76 -12.02
CA THR A 840 5.94 0.64 -11.78
C THR A 840 4.88 1.43 -10.99
N GLY A 841 5.22 2.65 -10.58
CA GLY A 841 4.33 3.62 -9.92
C GLY A 841 4.37 3.62 -8.39
N MET A 842 4.84 2.53 -7.76
CA MET A 842 5.02 2.43 -6.30
C MET A 842 6.07 1.37 -5.95
N VAL A 843 6.49 1.32 -4.67
CA VAL A 843 7.44 0.31 -4.19
C VAL A 843 6.78 -1.07 -4.21
N LEU A 844 7.42 -2.02 -4.88
CA LEU A 844 7.08 -3.45 -4.88
C LEU A 844 7.70 -4.11 -3.63
N THR A 845 6.90 -4.84 -2.84
CA THR A 845 7.38 -5.44 -1.58
C THR A 845 8.06 -6.79 -1.81
N ASP A 846 8.93 -7.22 -0.90
CA ASP A 846 9.61 -8.52 -0.97
C ASP A 846 8.63 -9.70 -1.08
N ASP A 847 7.51 -9.65 -0.35
CA ASP A 847 6.43 -10.65 -0.47
C ASP A 847 5.83 -10.69 -1.88
N GLN A 848 5.74 -9.55 -2.56
CA GLN A 848 5.24 -9.48 -3.93
C GLN A 848 6.28 -10.00 -4.93
N PHE A 849 7.57 -9.79 -4.70
CA PHE A 849 8.64 -10.42 -5.47
C PHE A 849 8.57 -11.95 -5.36
N LYS A 850 8.40 -12.48 -4.13
CA LYS A 850 8.28 -13.92 -3.89
C LYS A 850 7.00 -14.49 -4.51
N TRP A 851 5.86 -13.88 -4.25
CA TRP A 851 4.57 -14.29 -4.84
C TRP A 851 4.60 -14.25 -6.38
N PHE A 852 5.28 -13.26 -6.97
CA PHE A 852 5.41 -13.12 -8.42
C PHE A 852 5.94 -14.41 -9.05
N TYR A 853 7.05 -14.93 -8.54
CA TYR A 853 7.69 -16.13 -9.06
C TYR A 853 7.03 -17.42 -8.50
N ASN A 854 6.72 -17.46 -7.20
CA ASN A 854 6.19 -18.67 -6.56
C ASN A 854 4.81 -19.05 -7.07
N ASP A 855 3.94 -18.07 -7.31
CA ASP A 855 2.50 -18.30 -7.47
C ASP A 855 1.91 -17.66 -8.72
N ALA A 856 2.39 -16.49 -9.15
CA ALA A 856 1.67 -15.67 -10.13
C ALA A 856 2.11 -15.89 -11.58
N PHE A 857 3.41 -15.89 -11.83
CA PHE A 857 4.05 -16.02 -13.13
C PHE A 857 5.08 -17.17 -13.08
N PRO A 858 5.42 -17.81 -14.22
CA PRO A 858 6.26 -19.00 -14.22
C PRO A 858 7.73 -18.69 -13.80
N PRO A 859 8.30 -19.39 -12.78
CA PRO A 859 9.63 -19.12 -12.21
C PRO A 859 10.79 -20.03 -12.69
N HIS A 860 10.58 -20.91 -13.69
CA HIS A 860 11.44 -22.01 -14.18
C HIS A 860 11.35 -23.38 -13.50
N VAL A 861 11.36 -24.43 -14.34
CA VAL A 861 12.03 -25.70 -14.08
C VAL A 861 12.76 -26.11 -15.35
N GLN A 862 14.09 -26.15 -15.31
CA GLN A 862 14.89 -26.96 -16.22
C GLN A 862 14.99 -28.36 -15.58
N LEU A 863 14.34 -29.35 -16.17
CA LEU A 863 14.73 -30.76 -16.05
C LEU A 863 15.02 -31.25 -17.48
N CYS A 864 16.04 -32.09 -17.58
CA CYS A 864 16.82 -32.44 -18.77
C CYS A 864 16.04 -32.68 -20.08
N ASN A 865 16.65 -32.24 -21.20
CA ASN A 865 16.47 -32.70 -22.58
C ASN A 865 15.23 -32.27 -23.40
N VAL A 866 14.86 -30.98 -23.42
CA VAL A 866 14.11 -30.41 -24.56
C VAL A 866 14.60 -28.98 -24.88
N SER A 867 14.76 -28.68 -26.17
CA SER A 867 15.14 -27.37 -26.70
C SER A 867 14.06 -26.29 -26.43
N VAL A 868 14.33 -25.46 -25.42
CA VAL A 868 13.91 -24.05 -25.14
C VAL A 868 12.40 -23.69 -25.09
N PRO A 869 11.88 -23.36 -23.88
CA PRO A 869 10.76 -22.40 -23.68
C PRO A 869 11.16 -21.12 -22.90
N PRO A 870 10.40 -20.00 -22.99
CA PRO A 870 10.83 -18.67 -22.54
C PRO A 870 10.71 -18.40 -21.02
N HIS A 871 11.46 -17.39 -20.58
CA HIS A 871 11.71 -16.97 -19.19
C HIS A 871 11.06 -15.60 -18.93
N VAL A 872 10.25 -15.43 -17.88
CA VAL A 872 9.61 -14.13 -17.57
C VAL A 872 10.47 -13.33 -16.58
N GLN A 873 11.10 -12.25 -17.04
CA GLN A 873 11.82 -11.30 -16.18
C GLN A 873 10.84 -10.35 -15.48
N LEU A 874 10.92 -10.25 -14.14
CA LEU A 874 10.27 -9.18 -13.39
C LEU A 874 11.08 -7.88 -13.51
N CYS A 875 10.52 -6.89 -14.21
CA CYS A 875 11.13 -5.58 -14.41
C CYS A 875 10.52 -4.57 -13.43
N ASN A 876 11.09 -4.44 -12.23
CA ASN A 876 10.72 -3.34 -11.33
C ASN A 876 11.35 -2.03 -11.85
N VAL A 877 10.52 -1.02 -12.16
CA VAL A 877 10.96 0.23 -12.81
C VAL A 877 10.43 1.44 -12.06
N SER A 878 11.31 2.40 -11.80
CA SER A 878 10.97 3.72 -11.25
C SER A 878 11.47 4.82 -12.17
N GLY A 879 10.55 5.71 -12.51
CA GLY A 879 10.76 6.84 -13.39
C GLY A 879 9.87 8.01 -13.03
N GLY A 880 9.94 9.06 -13.84
CA GLY A 880 9.22 10.31 -13.60
C GLY A 880 8.58 10.88 -14.84
N THR A 881 7.44 11.56 -14.64
CA THR A 881 6.84 12.44 -15.64
C THR A 881 7.84 13.51 -16.06
N ASP A 882 8.69 13.95 -15.14
CA ASP A 882 9.70 15.00 -15.31
C ASP A 882 10.69 14.75 -16.45
N MET A 883 10.95 13.51 -16.85
CA MET A 883 11.92 13.22 -17.91
C MET A 883 11.43 12.24 -18.97
N ALA A 884 10.20 11.73 -18.84
CA ALA A 884 9.70 10.68 -19.73
C ALA A 884 10.66 9.48 -19.81
N GLY A 885 11.10 8.98 -18.64
CA GLY A 885 12.07 7.90 -18.53
C GLY A 885 12.25 7.41 -17.10
N ALA A 886 13.22 6.51 -16.92
CA ALA A 886 13.53 5.85 -15.66
C ALA A 886 14.79 6.41 -14.97
N LEU A 887 14.83 6.29 -13.64
CA LEU A 887 15.98 6.54 -12.77
C LEU A 887 16.48 5.26 -12.08
N ALA A 888 15.66 4.22 -12.08
CA ALA A 888 16.03 2.87 -11.66
C ALA A 888 15.20 1.86 -12.44
N MET A 889 15.81 0.82 -13.00
CA MET A 889 15.11 -0.13 -13.89
C MET A 889 15.79 -1.51 -13.96
N ASN A 890 15.30 -2.37 -14.84
CA ASN A 890 15.88 -3.66 -15.17
C ASN A 890 17.10 -3.55 -16.11
N ASN A 891 17.88 -4.62 -16.19
CA ASN A 891 18.80 -4.82 -17.31
C ASN A 891 18.81 -6.30 -17.71
N PRO A 892 19.12 -6.63 -18.98
CA PRO A 892 19.06 -8.00 -19.46
C PRO A 892 20.39 -8.76 -19.27
N LEU A 893 21.40 -8.15 -18.64
CA LEU A 893 22.75 -8.71 -18.48
C LEU A 893 23.05 -9.24 -17.08
N THR A 894 22.22 -8.95 -16.08
CA THR A 894 22.43 -9.39 -14.69
C THR A 894 21.22 -10.15 -14.15
N PRO A 895 21.38 -10.92 -13.06
CA PRO A 895 20.25 -11.53 -12.36
C PRO A 895 19.32 -10.49 -11.71
N VAL A 896 18.09 -10.92 -11.42
CA VAL A 896 17.13 -10.22 -10.55
C VAL A 896 17.23 -10.84 -9.16
N PHE A 897 17.47 -10.00 -8.16
CA PHE A 897 17.51 -10.38 -6.75
C PHE A 897 16.25 -9.90 -6.03
N LEU A 898 15.97 -10.48 -4.86
CA LEU A 898 14.86 -10.08 -4.01
C LEU A 898 14.94 -8.60 -3.62
N GLY A 899 13.91 -7.83 -3.97
CA GLY A 899 13.76 -6.44 -3.57
C GLY A 899 14.61 -5.45 -4.39
N GLY A 900 14.16 -4.19 -4.39
CA GLY A 900 14.83 -3.08 -5.07
C GLY A 900 14.65 -3.04 -6.58
N PHE A 901 15.38 -2.14 -7.22
CA PHE A 901 15.48 -1.98 -8.68
C PHE A 901 16.83 -2.53 -9.13
N GLN A 902 16.85 -3.29 -10.23
CA GLN A 902 18.01 -4.08 -10.64
C GLN A 902 19.26 -3.23 -10.88
N CYS A 903 19.12 -2.06 -11.51
CA CYS A 903 20.23 -1.17 -11.79
C CYS A 903 19.83 0.30 -11.96
N ARG A 904 20.84 1.17 -11.95
CA ARG A 904 20.77 2.55 -12.48
C ARG A 904 20.80 2.51 -14.01
N PRO A 905 19.94 3.24 -14.75
CA PRO A 905 19.89 3.21 -16.21
C PRO A 905 21.17 3.73 -16.88
N LEU A 906 21.52 3.20 -18.07
CA LEU A 906 22.64 3.71 -18.86
C LEU A 906 22.47 5.21 -19.15
N GLY A 907 23.58 5.95 -19.21
CA GLY A 907 23.60 7.39 -19.49
C GLY A 907 23.02 8.29 -18.39
N MET A 908 22.48 7.72 -17.30
CA MET A 908 21.92 8.46 -16.18
C MET A 908 22.86 8.40 -14.97
N ALA A 909 23.56 9.50 -14.67
CA ALA A 909 24.52 9.59 -13.56
C ALA A 909 23.82 9.70 -12.18
N VAL A 910 23.09 8.64 -11.82
CA VAL A 910 22.28 8.55 -10.60
C VAL A 910 23.18 8.27 -9.39
N ASN A 911 23.11 9.18 -8.41
CA ASN A 911 23.88 9.17 -7.17
C ASN A 911 22.96 9.48 -5.97
N ALA A 912 23.49 9.24 -4.77
CA ALA A 912 22.86 9.66 -3.52
C ALA A 912 23.76 10.71 -2.84
N TYR A 913 23.19 11.87 -2.49
CA TYR A 913 23.85 12.93 -1.73
C TYR A 913 23.31 13.01 -0.29
N GLU A 914 24.03 13.65 0.62
CA GLU A 914 23.55 13.88 1.99
C GLU A 914 22.17 14.59 1.96
N LEU A 915 21.32 14.26 2.94
CA LEU A 915 20.01 14.87 3.08
C LEU A 915 20.18 16.34 3.47
N SER A 916 20.11 17.24 2.49
CA SER A 916 20.16 18.69 2.70
C SER A 916 19.07 19.13 3.67
N GLN A 917 19.41 19.94 4.67
CA GLN A 917 18.41 20.67 5.45
C GLN A 917 17.97 21.89 4.64
N GLY A 918 17.19 21.67 3.57
CA GLY A 918 16.89 22.70 2.58
C GLY A 918 16.55 24.05 3.22
N SER A 919 17.36 25.07 2.95
CA SER A 919 17.04 26.44 3.27
C SER A 919 15.88 26.89 2.38
N ASN A 920 14.71 27.14 3.00
CA ASN A 920 13.59 27.81 2.32
C ASN A 920 13.80 29.34 2.28
N SER A 921 15.05 29.82 2.17
CA SER A 921 15.34 31.24 2.03
C SER A 921 14.88 31.73 0.66
N GLU A 922 14.21 32.87 0.62
CA GLU A 922 13.86 33.57 -0.62
C GLU A 922 15.07 34.26 -1.26
N ASP A 923 16.15 34.35 -0.49
CA ASP A 923 17.45 34.73 -0.99
C ASP A 923 18.06 33.54 -1.72
N LEU A 924 18.41 33.77 -2.99
CA LEU A 924 19.22 32.92 -3.87
C LEU A 924 20.67 32.78 -3.33
N GLU A 925 20.85 32.51 -2.03
CA GLU A 925 22.17 32.24 -1.48
C GLU A 925 22.66 30.85 -1.89
N ALA A 926 23.99 30.74 -2.00
CA ALA A 926 24.69 29.72 -2.75
C ALA A 926 24.23 28.28 -2.43
N PRO A 927 24.08 27.40 -3.44
CA PRO A 927 23.69 26.01 -3.23
C PRO A 927 24.63 25.28 -2.26
N GLU A 928 24.10 24.33 -1.49
CA GLU A 928 24.88 23.57 -0.50
C GLU A 928 26.04 22.79 -1.14
N LYS A 929 27.12 22.55 -0.37
CA LYS A 929 28.27 21.76 -0.84
C LYS A 929 27.83 20.35 -1.23
N ARG A 930 28.30 19.89 -2.40
CA ARG A 930 28.12 18.51 -2.88
C ARG A 930 28.83 17.54 -1.92
N VAL A 931 28.08 16.87 -1.04
CA VAL A 931 28.62 15.78 -0.21
C VAL A 931 27.95 14.47 -0.64
N PRO A 932 28.59 13.68 -1.51
CA PRO A 932 28.17 12.32 -1.79
C PRO A 932 28.22 11.51 -0.49
N ILE A 933 27.19 10.72 -0.22
CA ILE A 933 27.24 9.76 0.89
C ILE A 933 28.05 8.53 0.51
N VAL A 934 28.50 7.80 1.54
CA VAL A 934 29.11 6.47 1.35
C VAL A 934 28.07 5.51 0.75
N GLU A 935 28.47 4.75 -0.29
CA GLU A 935 27.59 3.73 -0.88
C GLU A 935 27.13 2.72 0.18
N GLY A 936 25.83 2.49 0.25
CA GLY A 936 25.18 1.71 1.30
C GLY A 936 24.40 2.55 2.32
N GLU A 937 24.58 3.87 2.35
CA GLU A 937 23.79 4.76 3.18
C GLU A 937 22.55 5.32 2.43
N PRO A 938 21.48 5.71 3.14
CA PRO A 938 20.37 6.49 2.58
C PRO A 938 20.74 7.95 2.25
N GLY A 939 20.32 8.46 1.09
CA GLY A 939 20.54 9.85 0.67
C GLY A 939 19.54 10.35 -0.37
N GLU A 940 19.63 11.64 -0.70
CA GLU A 940 18.79 12.27 -1.71
C GLU A 940 19.18 11.81 -3.12
N LEU A 941 18.19 11.37 -3.92
CA LEU A 941 18.36 10.96 -5.31
C LEU A 941 18.71 12.18 -6.16
N VAL A 942 19.93 12.15 -6.70
CA VAL A 942 20.43 13.17 -7.61
C VAL A 942 20.91 12.59 -8.93
N VAL A 943 20.85 13.39 -9.99
CA VAL A 943 21.53 13.13 -11.27
C VAL A 943 22.58 14.22 -11.48
N THR A 944 23.83 13.78 -11.60
CA THR A 944 25.01 14.67 -11.52
C THR A 944 25.54 15.14 -12.88
N LYS A 945 24.92 14.69 -13.97
CA LYS A 945 25.29 15.02 -15.35
C LYS A 945 24.06 15.30 -16.20
N PRO A 946 24.16 16.17 -17.22
CA PRO A 946 23.07 16.40 -18.16
C PRO A 946 22.72 15.14 -18.95
N PHE A 947 21.46 15.02 -19.34
CA PHE A 947 20.92 13.93 -20.17
C PHE A 947 19.94 14.48 -21.23
N PRO A 948 19.79 13.83 -22.41
CA PRO A 948 19.08 14.41 -23.56
C PRO A 948 17.59 14.72 -23.35
N ASN A 949 16.93 13.98 -22.46
CA ASN A 949 15.49 14.08 -22.18
C ASN A 949 15.16 14.91 -20.93
N MET A 950 16.07 15.78 -20.49
CA MET A 950 15.70 16.87 -19.59
C MET A 950 14.58 17.71 -20.25
N PRO A 951 13.54 18.16 -19.51
CA PRO A 951 12.58 19.11 -20.05
C PRO A 951 13.31 20.35 -20.54
N PRO A 952 13.00 20.86 -21.74
CA PRO A 952 13.59 22.11 -22.19
C PRO A 952 13.11 23.29 -21.34
N PHE A 953 11.88 23.25 -20.81
CA PHE A 953 11.33 24.25 -19.86
C PHE A 953 9.98 23.79 -19.27
N PHE A 954 9.43 24.55 -18.32
CA PHE A 954 8.00 24.46 -17.96
C PHE A 954 7.17 25.47 -18.76
N TRP A 955 6.07 25.02 -19.35
CA TRP A 955 5.16 25.91 -20.07
C TRP A 955 4.49 26.87 -19.09
N GLY A 956 4.44 28.16 -19.45
CA GLY A 956 3.95 29.21 -18.55
C GLY A 956 4.96 29.73 -17.52
N ASP A 957 6.21 29.24 -17.54
CA ASP A 957 7.32 29.67 -16.67
C ASP A 957 8.34 30.51 -17.47
N ALA A 958 7.94 31.73 -17.84
CA ALA A 958 8.68 32.55 -18.81
C ALA A 958 10.11 32.92 -18.37
N ASP A 959 10.39 32.99 -17.06
CA ASP A 959 11.71 33.28 -16.51
C ASP A 959 12.47 32.03 -16.03
N GLY A 960 11.89 30.84 -16.19
CA GLY A 960 12.49 29.54 -15.84
C GLY A 960 12.68 29.32 -14.34
N ARG A 961 12.06 30.16 -13.49
CA ARG A 961 12.27 30.10 -12.03
C ARG A 961 11.62 28.89 -11.40
N GLU A 962 10.44 28.47 -11.87
CA GLU A 962 9.76 27.30 -11.32
C GLU A 962 10.47 26.00 -11.72
N TYR A 963 11.03 25.94 -12.94
CA TYR A 963 11.90 24.85 -13.37
C TYR A 963 13.17 24.75 -12.52
N PHE A 964 13.88 25.87 -12.34
CA PHE A 964 15.08 25.91 -11.51
C PHE A 964 14.78 25.52 -10.05
N ARG A 965 13.70 26.07 -9.49
CA ARG A 965 13.25 25.75 -8.11
C ARG A 965 12.89 24.28 -7.96
N ALA A 966 12.34 23.65 -8.99
CA ALA A 966 11.94 22.25 -8.92
C ALA A 966 13.13 21.28 -8.82
N TYR A 967 14.26 21.57 -9.47
CA TYR A 967 15.33 20.58 -9.67
C TYR A 967 16.74 21.02 -9.25
N PHE A 968 17.04 22.32 -9.17
CA PHE A 968 18.42 22.81 -9.04
C PHE A 968 18.65 23.77 -7.87
N ASN A 969 17.61 24.13 -7.11
CA ASN A 969 17.74 25.09 -6.00
C ASN A 969 18.46 24.57 -4.75
N VAL A 970 18.69 23.25 -4.66
CA VAL A 970 19.36 22.65 -3.49
C VAL A 970 20.84 22.42 -3.74
N PHE A 971 21.18 21.82 -4.89
CA PHE A 971 22.54 21.42 -5.21
C PHE A 971 23.01 22.12 -6.48
N ASP A 972 24.19 22.75 -6.43
CA ASP A 972 24.72 23.55 -7.54
C ASP A 972 24.85 22.70 -8.81
N SER A 973 24.09 23.05 -9.85
CA SER A 973 24.08 22.36 -11.16
C SER A 973 23.88 20.83 -11.06
N VAL A 974 23.11 20.36 -10.08
CA VAL A 974 22.79 18.93 -9.90
C VAL A 974 21.29 18.78 -9.83
N TRP A 975 20.74 17.88 -10.66
CA TRP A 975 19.32 17.59 -10.66
C TRP A 975 18.95 16.83 -9.39
N ARG A 976 18.10 17.41 -8.54
CA ARG A 976 17.45 16.75 -7.41
C ARG A 976 16.07 16.23 -7.85
N HIS A 977 15.80 14.94 -7.65
CA HIS A 977 14.54 14.34 -8.10
C HIS A 977 13.40 14.36 -7.05
N GLY A 978 13.72 14.52 -5.77
CA GLY A 978 12.71 14.52 -4.71
C GLY A 978 12.41 13.14 -4.11
N ASP A 979 13.34 12.19 -4.23
CA ASP A 979 13.27 10.84 -3.64
C ASP A 979 14.47 10.57 -2.75
N VAL A 980 14.28 9.82 -1.67
CA VAL A 980 15.36 9.29 -0.84
C VAL A 980 15.67 7.87 -1.29
N ILE A 981 16.93 7.60 -1.67
CA ILE A 981 17.40 6.31 -2.16
C ILE A 981 18.55 5.74 -1.33
N LYS A 982 18.75 4.44 -1.47
CA LYS A 982 19.96 3.72 -1.05
C LYS A 982 20.45 2.87 -2.22
N ILE A 983 21.75 2.88 -2.49
CA ILE A 983 22.38 2.06 -3.54
C ILE A 983 23.15 0.93 -2.87
N ASN A 984 22.89 -0.32 -3.26
CA ASN A 984 23.63 -1.47 -2.76
C ASN A 984 24.98 -1.57 -3.45
N LYS A 985 26.06 -1.54 -2.66
CA LYS A 985 27.45 -1.55 -3.13
C LYS A 985 27.85 -2.82 -3.91
N ALA A 986 27.32 -3.98 -3.52
CA ALA A 986 27.72 -5.26 -4.12
C ALA A 986 27.00 -5.55 -5.45
N THR A 987 25.73 -5.17 -5.55
CA THR A 987 24.84 -5.53 -6.67
C THR A 987 24.49 -4.35 -7.56
N GLY A 988 24.77 -3.12 -7.16
CA GLY A 988 24.36 -1.90 -7.88
C GLY A 988 22.86 -1.60 -7.84
N ARG A 989 22.08 -2.41 -7.10
CA ARG A 989 20.63 -2.25 -6.94
C ARG A 989 20.29 -0.94 -6.26
N VAL A 990 19.22 -0.31 -6.71
CA VAL A 990 18.69 0.93 -6.13
C VAL A 990 17.47 0.59 -5.28
N PHE A 991 17.36 1.19 -4.09
CA PHE A 991 16.19 1.09 -3.22
C PHE A 991 15.61 2.48 -3.03
N ILE A 992 14.33 2.68 -3.35
CA ILE A 992 13.61 3.94 -3.10
C ILE A 992 12.90 3.83 -1.76
N LEU A 993 13.22 4.72 -0.82
CA LEU A 993 12.77 4.66 0.57
C LEU A 993 11.55 5.56 0.81
N SER A 994 11.56 6.81 0.32
CA SER A 994 10.47 7.79 0.51
C SER A 994 10.59 9.01 -0.43
N ARG A 995 9.57 9.88 -0.48
CA ARG A 995 9.60 11.20 -1.15
C ARG A 995 10.15 12.27 -0.21
N SER A 996 11.07 13.10 -0.67
CA SER A 996 11.67 14.19 0.10
C SER A 996 11.03 15.57 -0.12
N ASP A 997 10.20 15.73 -1.17
CA ASP A 997 9.71 17.03 -1.66
C ASP A 997 8.25 17.37 -1.30
N GLY A 998 7.54 16.52 -0.56
CA GLY A 998 6.16 16.80 -0.12
C GLY A 998 5.06 16.47 -1.13
N ILE A 999 5.40 16.01 -2.34
CA ILE A 999 4.42 15.49 -3.31
C ILE A 999 3.66 14.29 -2.72
N LEU A 1000 2.36 14.21 -3.03
CA LEU A 1000 1.45 13.14 -2.63
C LEU A 1000 1.42 12.06 -3.72
N ASN A 1001 1.48 10.80 -3.34
CA ASN A 1001 1.44 9.63 -4.23
C ASN A 1001 0.51 8.50 -3.71
N PRO A 1002 -0.77 8.77 -3.37
CA PRO A 1002 -1.71 7.73 -2.98
C PRO A 1002 -2.00 6.77 -4.14
N ASP A 1003 -1.84 5.46 -3.90
CA ASP A 1003 -2.05 4.39 -4.91
C ASP A 1003 -1.27 4.61 -6.23
N GLY A 1004 -0.09 5.25 -6.19
CA GLY A 1004 0.75 5.48 -7.37
C GLY A 1004 0.37 6.70 -8.23
N ILE A 1005 -0.56 7.54 -7.75
CA ILE A 1005 -1.02 8.76 -8.43
C ILE A 1005 -0.35 9.99 -7.83
N ARG A 1006 0.54 10.63 -8.58
CA ARG A 1006 1.23 11.84 -8.14
C ARG A 1006 0.33 13.08 -8.26
N PHE A 1007 0.04 13.74 -7.14
CA PHE A 1007 -0.55 15.08 -7.15
C PHE A 1007 -0.08 15.97 -5.99
N GLY A 1008 -0.45 17.23 -6.05
CA GLY A 1008 0.09 18.30 -5.23
C GLY A 1008 -0.85 18.68 -4.11
N PRO A 1009 -0.35 19.09 -2.93
CA PRO A 1009 -1.16 19.75 -1.90
C PRO A 1009 -1.94 20.95 -2.44
N SER A 1010 -1.37 21.67 -3.42
CA SER A 1010 -1.96 22.88 -4.03
C SER A 1010 -3.27 22.63 -4.80
N ASP A 1011 -3.45 21.45 -5.38
CA ASP A 1011 -4.72 21.06 -5.99
C ASP A 1011 -5.84 21.11 -4.92
N ILE A 1012 -5.56 20.62 -3.72
CA ILE A 1012 -6.53 20.64 -2.61
C ILE A 1012 -6.70 22.05 -2.04
N TYR A 1013 -5.60 22.80 -1.86
CA TYR A 1013 -5.65 24.18 -1.37
C TYR A 1013 -6.52 25.07 -2.24
N SER A 1014 -6.44 24.93 -3.57
CA SER A 1014 -7.23 25.73 -4.52
C SER A 1014 -8.74 25.58 -4.32
N VAL A 1015 -9.22 24.38 -3.95
CA VAL A 1015 -10.65 24.17 -3.63
C VAL A 1015 -11.03 24.79 -2.30
N VAL A 1016 -10.16 24.67 -1.30
CA VAL A 1016 -10.37 25.28 0.03
C VAL A 1016 -10.46 26.81 -0.11
N GLU A 1017 -9.53 27.41 -0.85
CA GLU A 1017 -9.42 28.86 -1.03
C GLU A 1017 -10.53 29.42 -1.94
N SER A 1018 -10.94 28.71 -2.98
CA SER A 1018 -11.99 29.21 -3.88
C SER A 1018 -13.40 29.12 -3.30
N LYS A 1019 -13.69 28.12 -2.45
CA LYS A 1019 -15.08 27.81 -2.05
C LYS A 1019 -15.36 27.91 -0.56
N PHE A 1020 -14.33 27.88 0.29
CA PHE A 1020 -14.49 27.75 1.73
C PHE A 1020 -13.83 28.88 2.52
N THR A 1021 -13.43 29.98 1.89
CA THR A 1021 -12.81 31.15 2.56
C THR A 1021 -13.72 31.83 3.57
N SER A 1022 -15.05 31.61 3.55
CA SER A 1022 -15.94 32.12 4.59
C SER A 1022 -15.89 31.28 5.87
N GLN A 1023 -15.51 30.00 5.82
CA GLN A 1023 -15.47 29.10 6.98
C GLN A 1023 -14.05 28.66 7.37
N ILE A 1024 -13.11 28.58 6.43
CA ILE A 1024 -11.74 28.09 6.60
C ILE A 1024 -10.78 29.27 6.44
N GLN A 1025 -9.90 29.43 7.44
CA GLN A 1025 -8.87 30.45 7.50
C GLN A 1025 -7.59 29.98 6.77
N ASP A 1026 -7.16 28.75 7.02
CA ASP A 1026 -5.95 28.18 6.40
C ASP A 1026 -6.00 26.64 6.34
N SER A 1027 -5.09 26.01 5.60
CA SER A 1027 -4.98 24.54 5.49
C SER A 1027 -3.57 24.05 5.13
N VAL A 1028 -3.20 22.84 5.54
CA VAL A 1028 -1.99 22.14 5.06
C VAL A 1028 -2.30 20.69 4.75
N CYS A 1029 -1.76 20.18 3.64
CA CYS A 1029 -2.06 18.84 3.15
C CYS A 1029 -0.76 18.05 2.99
N VAL A 1030 -0.72 16.85 3.58
CA VAL A 1030 0.43 15.95 3.53
C VAL A 1030 0.01 14.53 3.21
N GLY A 1031 0.97 13.79 2.65
CA GLY A 1031 0.81 12.39 2.34
C GLY A 1031 1.55 11.59 3.41
N ALA A 1032 0.87 10.62 4.00
CA ALA A 1032 1.47 9.77 5.01
C ALA A 1032 1.00 8.32 4.87
N ARG A 1033 1.87 7.38 5.25
CA ARG A 1033 1.48 5.97 5.43
C ARG A 1033 1.12 5.78 6.91
N LEU A 1034 -0.15 5.50 7.18
CA LEU A 1034 -0.65 5.33 8.56
C LEU A 1034 -0.07 4.10 9.29
N SER A 1035 0.54 3.17 8.56
CA SER A 1035 1.35 2.08 9.10
C SER A 1035 2.43 1.67 8.09
N ARG A 1036 3.49 0.97 8.54
CA ARG A 1036 4.52 0.43 7.65
C ARG A 1036 3.99 -0.66 6.70
N GLU A 1037 2.89 -1.31 7.07
CA GLU A 1037 2.17 -2.32 6.27
C GLU A 1037 1.21 -1.69 5.24
N SER A 1038 0.94 -0.39 5.34
CA SER A 1038 0.08 0.31 4.40
C SER A 1038 0.76 0.38 3.02
N GLN A 1039 0.23 -0.39 2.07
CA GLN A 1039 0.73 -0.43 0.69
C GLN A 1039 0.64 0.92 -0.04
N SER A 1040 -0.26 1.81 0.37
CA SER A 1040 -0.47 3.13 -0.25
C SER A 1040 -0.35 4.28 0.75
N GLU A 1041 0.19 5.40 0.30
CA GLU A 1041 0.08 6.69 1.00
C GLU A 1041 -1.40 7.12 1.07
N ILE A 1042 -1.80 7.77 2.16
CA ILE A 1042 -3.09 8.47 2.24
C ILE A 1042 -2.87 9.96 2.34
N VAL A 1043 -3.85 10.72 1.87
CA VAL A 1043 -3.84 12.18 1.89
C VAL A 1043 -4.53 12.66 3.17
N ILE A 1044 -3.88 13.53 3.93
CA ILE A 1044 -4.41 14.09 5.18
C ILE A 1044 -4.44 15.61 5.03
N LEU A 1045 -5.64 16.18 5.15
CA LEU A 1045 -5.86 17.63 5.06
C LEU A 1045 -6.10 18.19 6.46
N PHE A 1046 -5.21 19.06 6.92
CA PHE A 1046 -5.40 19.82 8.15
C PHE A 1046 -5.97 21.20 7.81
N VAL A 1047 -6.93 21.69 8.58
CA VAL A 1047 -7.61 22.97 8.36
C VAL A 1047 -7.67 23.79 9.65
N VAL A 1048 -7.57 25.11 9.51
CA VAL A 1048 -7.85 26.10 10.57
C VAL A 1048 -9.16 26.77 10.19
N THR A 1049 -10.17 26.74 11.05
CA THR A 1049 -11.45 27.41 10.80
C THR A 1049 -11.41 28.88 11.23
N LYS A 1050 -12.25 29.71 10.61
CA LYS A 1050 -12.43 31.12 11.03
C LYS A 1050 -13.13 31.20 12.40
N PRO A 1051 -12.93 32.29 13.16
CA PRO A 1051 -13.64 32.50 14.43
C PRO A 1051 -15.16 32.34 14.27
N GLY A 1052 -15.78 31.57 15.17
CA GLY A 1052 -17.21 31.23 15.11
C GLY A 1052 -17.57 30.02 14.23
N HIS A 1053 -16.60 29.44 13.52
CA HIS A 1053 -16.78 28.21 12.73
C HIS A 1053 -16.02 27.02 13.33
N LYS A 1054 -16.53 25.80 13.12
CA LYS A 1054 -15.88 24.52 13.48
C LYS A 1054 -15.96 23.52 12.34
N LEU A 1055 -15.04 22.56 12.30
CA LEU A 1055 -15.08 21.44 11.37
C LEU A 1055 -16.21 20.46 11.77
N THR A 1056 -17.42 20.77 11.35
CA THR A 1056 -18.58 19.89 11.53
C THR A 1056 -18.56 18.75 10.51
N HIS A 1057 -19.33 17.68 10.80
CA HIS A 1057 -19.58 16.62 9.82
C HIS A 1057 -20.14 17.14 8.49
N TYR A 1058 -20.93 18.22 8.53
CA TYR A 1058 -21.43 18.87 7.33
C TYR A 1058 -20.30 19.52 6.53
N LEU A 1059 -19.41 20.28 7.18
CA LEU A 1059 -18.29 20.96 6.50
C LEU A 1059 -17.27 19.95 5.92
N ASP A 1060 -16.92 18.90 6.66
CA ASP A 1060 -16.07 17.80 6.15
C ASP A 1060 -16.71 17.15 4.90
N ALA A 1061 -18.01 16.85 4.94
CA ALA A 1061 -18.71 16.26 3.80
C ALA A 1061 -18.75 17.20 2.58
N GLN A 1062 -18.93 18.51 2.78
CA GLN A 1062 -18.89 19.50 1.70
C GLN A 1062 -17.47 19.63 1.11
N LEU A 1063 -16.43 19.70 1.94
CA LEU A 1063 -15.03 19.72 1.47
C LEU A 1063 -14.72 18.51 0.59
N ARG A 1064 -15.05 17.30 1.07
CA ARG A 1064 -14.84 16.05 0.31
C ARG A 1064 -15.61 16.04 -1.00
N LYS A 1065 -16.85 16.52 -0.98
CA LYS A 1065 -17.72 16.61 -2.17
C LYS A 1065 -17.15 17.59 -3.19
N GLU A 1066 -16.73 18.77 -2.77
CA GLU A 1066 -16.19 19.79 -3.69
C GLU A 1066 -14.81 19.41 -4.22
N ILE A 1067 -13.93 18.79 -3.42
CA ILE A 1067 -12.65 18.23 -3.90
C ILE A 1067 -12.89 17.11 -4.92
N LEU A 1068 -13.84 16.21 -4.63
CA LEU A 1068 -14.23 15.14 -5.57
C LEU A 1068 -14.76 15.71 -6.88
N LYS A 1069 -15.59 16.76 -6.81
CA LYS A 1069 -16.18 17.42 -7.97
C LYS A 1069 -15.14 18.17 -8.81
N ALA A 1070 -14.18 18.83 -8.15
CA ALA A 1070 -13.17 19.64 -8.83
C ALA A 1070 -12.08 18.78 -9.48
N TYR A 1071 -11.66 17.70 -8.82
CA TYR A 1071 -10.55 16.84 -9.25
C TYR A 1071 -11.02 15.40 -9.47
N SER A 1072 -10.59 14.47 -8.62
CA SER A 1072 -10.97 13.05 -8.68
C SER A 1072 -11.02 12.44 -7.29
N LYS A 1073 -11.58 11.23 -7.16
CA LYS A 1073 -11.66 10.47 -5.90
C LYS A 1073 -10.32 10.37 -5.14
N ARG A 1074 -9.21 10.44 -5.87
CA ARG A 1074 -7.86 10.25 -5.34
C ARG A 1074 -7.31 11.50 -4.66
N HIS A 1075 -7.84 12.66 -5.03
CA HIS A 1075 -7.56 13.94 -4.38
C HIS A 1075 -8.36 14.10 -3.08
N VAL A 1076 -9.44 13.32 -2.88
CA VAL A 1076 -10.24 13.39 -1.66
C VAL A 1076 -9.39 12.91 -0.48
N PRO A 1077 -9.17 13.75 0.55
CA PRO A 1077 -8.37 13.37 1.72
C PRO A 1077 -8.94 12.12 2.38
N GLY A 1078 -8.10 11.20 2.82
CA GLY A 1078 -8.53 10.08 3.67
C GLY A 1078 -9.09 10.59 5.00
N THR A 1079 -8.49 11.65 5.53
CA THR A 1079 -8.85 12.29 6.81
C THR A 1079 -8.76 13.81 6.66
N ILE A 1080 -9.72 14.54 7.24
CA ILE A 1080 -9.68 16.00 7.40
C ILE A 1080 -9.64 16.29 8.91
N VAL A 1081 -8.75 17.17 9.35
CA VAL A 1081 -8.48 17.41 10.78
C VAL A 1081 -8.45 18.90 11.05
N GLU A 1082 -9.19 19.36 12.06
CA GLU A 1082 -9.10 20.74 12.54
C GLU A 1082 -7.86 20.91 13.43
N VAL A 1083 -7.05 21.92 13.16
CA VAL A 1083 -5.86 22.28 13.93
C VAL A 1083 -5.92 23.77 14.31
N PRO A 1084 -5.29 24.16 15.43
CA PRO A 1084 -5.31 25.56 15.87
C PRO A 1084 -4.54 26.50 14.94
N GLU A 1085 -3.46 26.02 14.31
CA GLU A 1085 -2.58 26.84 13.47
C GLU A 1085 -1.85 25.97 12.44
N ILE A 1086 -1.54 26.54 11.27
CA ILE A 1086 -0.69 25.91 10.25
C ILE A 1086 0.76 26.38 10.45
N PRO A 1087 1.75 25.47 10.57
CA PRO A 1087 3.14 25.85 10.70
C PRO A 1087 3.62 26.52 9.42
N ILE A 1088 4.06 27.76 9.56
CA ILE A 1088 4.70 28.54 8.51
C ILE A 1088 6.14 28.90 8.89
N THR A 1089 6.99 29.04 7.89
CA THR A 1089 8.33 29.63 8.02
C THR A 1089 8.23 31.11 8.36
N ARG A 1090 9.32 31.73 8.83
CA ARG A 1090 9.37 33.19 9.10
C ARG A 1090 9.02 34.06 7.87
N ASN A 1091 9.15 33.50 6.67
CA ASN A 1091 8.80 34.15 5.40
C ASN A 1091 7.36 33.82 4.94
N GLY A 1092 6.53 33.24 5.81
CA GLY A 1092 5.09 33.02 5.55
C GLY A 1092 4.76 31.77 4.72
N LYS A 1093 5.73 30.93 4.37
CA LYS A 1093 5.48 29.68 3.62
C LYS A 1093 5.07 28.53 4.52
N LYS A 1094 4.09 27.72 4.10
CA LYS A 1094 3.67 26.49 4.77
C LYS A 1094 4.83 25.49 4.89
N ALA A 1095 4.84 24.73 5.99
CA ALA A 1095 5.89 23.76 6.30
C ALA A 1095 5.44 22.31 6.02
N GLU A 1096 4.97 22.01 4.80
CA GLU A 1096 4.44 20.69 4.42
C GLU A 1096 5.41 19.54 4.71
N VAL A 1097 6.70 19.75 4.45
CA VAL A 1097 7.74 18.70 4.62
C VAL A 1097 7.89 18.33 6.10
N ILE A 1098 7.93 19.33 6.99
CA ILE A 1098 8.04 19.11 8.44
C ILE A 1098 6.78 18.42 8.96
N VAL A 1099 5.60 18.87 8.53
CA VAL A 1099 4.33 18.22 8.88
C VAL A 1099 4.31 16.77 8.38
N LYS A 1100 4.76 16.51 7.14
CA LYS A 1100 4.85 15.16 6.57
C LYS A 1100 5.80 14.28 7.37
N GLN A 1101 6.96 14.79 7.76
CA GLN A 1101 7.93 14.08 8.59
C GLN A 1101 7.30 13.68 9.93
N ILE A 1102 6.66 14.62 10.63
CA ILE A 1102 5.98 14.37 11.92
C ILE A 1102 4.88 13.32 11.76
N VAL A 1103 3.98 13.50 10.79
CA VAL A 1103 2.85 12.58 10.57
C VAL A 1103 3.32 11.20 10.08
N SER A 1104 4.49 11.11 9.44
CA SER A 1104 5.11 9.84 9.02
C SER A 1104 6.00 9.21 10.10
N GLY A 1105 6.05 9.79 11.31
CA GLY A 1105 6.82 9.28 12.45
C GLY A 1105 8.33 9.45 12.31
N GLN A 1106 8.79 10.43 11.53
CA GLN A 1106 10.20 10.78 11.37
C GLN A 1106 10.61 11.84 12.40
N THR A 1107 11.83 11.74 12.91
CA THR A 1107 12.41 12.74 13.82
C THR A 1107 12.77 13.98 13.01
N ILE A 1108 12.22 15.14 13.38
CA ILE A 1108 12.59 16.41 12.77
C ILE A 1108 14.00 16.81 13.22
N THR A 1109 14.85 17.24 12.29
CA THR A 1109 16.24 17.64 12.57
C THR A 1109 16.35 19.06 13.11
N SER A 1110 15.41 19.96 12.79
CA SER A 1110 15.31 21.31 13.37
C SER A 1110 13.95 21.97 13.12
N ALA A 1111 13.45 22.76 14.08
CA ALA A 1111 12.26 23.61 13.96
C ALA A 1111 12.58 25.13 13.98
N SER A 1112 13.86 25.50 13.96
CA SER A 1112 14.33 26.89 14.18
C SER A 1112 13.89 27.90 13.11
N GLY A 1113 13.54 27.42 11.90
CA GLY A 1113 13.07 28.24 10.78
C GLY A 1113 11.58 28.57 10.76
N LEU A 1114 10.79 28.03 11.71
CA LEU A 1114 9.35 28.31 11.80
C LEU A 1114 9.07 29.65 12.50
N ALA A 1115 8.01 30.33 12.07
CA ALA A 1115 7.50 31.54 12.71
C ALA A 1115 6.94 31.22 14.10
N ASN A 1116 6.18 30.12 14.19
CA ASN A 1116 5.70 29.58 15.46
C ASN A 1116 6.01 28.07 15.56
N PRO A 1117 7.08 27.67 16.26
CA PRO A 1117 7.39 26.25 16.47
C PRO A 1117 6.32 25.47 17.25
N GLU A 1118 5.53 26.12 18.12
CA GLU A 1118 4.47 25.47 18.92
C GLU A 1118 3.30 24.98 18.05
N SER A 1119 3.11 25.57 16.87
CA SER A 1119 2.11 25.12 15.90
C SER A 1119 2.29 23.64 15.50
N LEU A 1120 3.50 23.07 15.65
CA LEU A 1120 3.78 21.66 15.38
C LEU A 1120 3.14 20.69 16.37
N GLU A 1121 2.78 21.13 17.59
CA GLU A 1121 2.26 20.25 18.65
C GLU A 1121 0.95 19.56 18.25
N ALA A 1122 0.07 20.26 17.53
CA ALA A 1122 -1.18 19.65 17.03
C ALA A 1122 -0.90 18.50 16.04
N PHE A 1123 0.14 18.63 15.21
CA PHE A 1123 0.54 17.62 14.25
C PHE A 1123 1.27 16.45 14.92
N LYS A 1124 2.10 16.71 15.93
CA LYS A 1124 2.72 15.66 16.77
C LYS A 1124 1.66 14.88 17.54
N LYS A 1125 0.68 15.56 18.12
CA LYS A 1125 -0.46 14.94 18.79
C LYS A 1125 -1.28 14.10 17.82
N PHE A 1126 -1.56 14.61 16.63
CA PHE A 1126 -2.23 13.85 15.59
C PHE A 1126 -1.41 12.62 15.15
N ALA A 1127 -0.10 12.77 14.94
CA ALA A 1127 0.80 11.66 14.62
C ALA A 1127 0.76 10.61 15.73
N ALA A 1128 0.84 11.02 17.00
CA ALA A 1128 0.72 10.16 18.16
C ALA A 1128 -0.65 9.46 18.22
N GLN A 1129 -1.77 10.16 17.95
CA GLN A 1129 -3.13 9.61 17.89
C GLN A 1129 -3.31 8.61 16.75
N MET A 1130 -2.69 8.85 15.60
CA MET A 1130 -2.69 7.94 14.45
C MET A 1130 -1.82 6.70 14.71
N THR A 1131 -0.77 6.84 15.50
CA THR A 1131 0.12 5.73 15.89
C THR A 1131 -0.45 4.91 17.05
N SER A 1132 -1.30 5.51 17.90
CA SER A 1132 -1.87 4.88 19.10
C SER A 1132 -3.21 4.15 18.88
N GLY A 1133 -3.82 4.21 17.68
CA GLY A 1133 -5.04 3.47 17.34
C GLY A 1133 -6.28 3.75 18.21
N ALA A 1134 -6.19 4.68 19.15
CA ALA A 1134 -7.21 4.97 20.15
C ALA A 1134 -7.81 6.36 19.90
N GLN A 1135 -8.59 6.50 18.83
CA GLN A 1135 -9.69 7.49 18.71
C GLN A 1135 -10.38 7.34 17.35
N ARG A 1136 -11.33 6.39 17.26
CA ARG A 1136 -12.34 6.38 16.19
C ARG A 1136 -13.78 6.36 16.69
N LYS A 1137 -13.99 6.69 17.98
CA LYS A 1137 -15.32 6.75 18.60
C LYS A 1137 -15.83 8.16 18.94
N GLU A 1138 -15.04 9.22 18.75
CA GLU A 1138 -15.48 10.58 19.05
C GLU A 1138 -15.39 11.49 17.83
N SER A 1139 -16.23 11.20 16.85
CA SER A 1139 -16.82 12.20 15.95
C SER A 1139 -18.09 11.57 15.34
N LYS A 1140 -19.04 11.29 16.24
CA LYS A 1140 -20.45 11.10 15.92
C LYS A 1140 -21.24 11.71 17.08
N LEU A 1141 -21.20 13.04 17.13
CA LEU A 1141 -22.26 13.88 17.68
C LEU A 1141 -22.60 14.91 16.59
#